data_AF-G3BBG8-F1
#
_entry.id   AF-G3BBG8-F1
#
_cell.length_a   1.000
_cell.length_b   1.000
_cell.length_c   1.000
_cell.angle_alpha   90.00
_cell.angle_beta   90.00
_cell.angle_gamma   90.00
#
_symmetry.space_group_name_H-M   'P 1'
#
loop_
_entity.id
_entity.type
_entity.pdbx_description
1 polymer ?
#
loop_
_entity_poly.entity_id
_entity_poly.type
_entity_poly.pdbx_seq_one_letter_code
_entity_poly.pdbx_strand_id
1 'polypeptide(L)'
;MDQDAYSSNGLLEVQSSLAQKFHTAIQTNLNECLDILLSKEPTFDDLVSVVVRNLGIAKGSFSSYLARLLRDVLDNLSEAVNVETFNTYNLEFNPLLKTPLKLAIVLAGVETLLSSAKFDKIRNYVATEILGVKDSDILTEGLKWVVLSINFLNAQTPDWAAIPPHRLNLILKQFEKWLDSDISYDDSFNAVRSQLVKFLGSVEADNKEDLVDRVIEDNFAIVQLERHYELTYFTLRYLTVHEIPNKDNLLDILFNDELNKHDNEVHNMAVHMCHDVLERCFDKLHFKDFSDKQLQQLYDLVFHSKFLQIKKICLRFLEEEITHKQQDLVINYQFQKDAEEQDIKLPPSLLKVLDETNLDSASETDSATYLICWYLVFVHFKDINYSIRNQYVNQIRSNQTLPKLLDYLFLVVEIDHIKIVDQFQTFDLDDRDTMLLNVFYFACNFLGSEVQLWFNELRNVQMKQDIDKFTAKNISKLLVSTMLEQVEHGKSKLVTDVMSLKINKVINEVRCVFEIDEQTMVMVIKIPTNFPLESVVVEGPKRVGLKENQWRAWLLSSQRVISLTNGSIIEAVEVFKKNVDLHFSGFEECAICYSILHQDHSLPSKNCSTCNNKFHAACLYKWFKSSGSSTCPLCRSTFNFRK
;
A
#
# COMPACT_ATOMS: atom_id res chain seq x y z
N MET A 1 10.91 14.15 31.31
CA MET A 1 9.83 14.97 30.76
C MET A 1 9.05 15.51 31.95
N ASP A 2 9.19 16.79 32.26
CA ASP A 2 8.48 17.45 33.35
C ASP A 2 6.96 17.38 33.12
N GLN A 3 6.23 16.79 34.08
CA GLN A 3 4.78 16.62 34.03
C GLN A 3 3.98 17.91 34.25
N ASP A 4 4.64 19.03 34.55
CA ASP A 4 3.97 20.32 34.82
C ASP A 4 3.73 21.20 33.57
N ALA A 5 4.28 20.83 32.40
CA ALA A 5 4.13 21.62 31.17
C ALA A 5 2.74 21.52 30.51
N TYR A 6 1.88 20.59 30.96
CA TYR A 6 0.56 20.32 30.37
C TYR A 6 -0.61 20.56 31.34
N SER A 7 -0.42 21.35 32.40
CA SER A 7 -1.58 21.83 33.16
C SER A 7 -2.44 22.74 32.26
N SER A 8 -3.76 22.69 32.41
CA SER A 8 -4.70 23.56 31.66
C SER A 8 -4.36 25.05 31.81
N ASN A 9 -3.80 25.45 32.96
CA ASN A 9 -3.28 26.80 33.19
C ASN A 9 -1.98 27.08 32.43
N GLY A 10 -1.05 26.12 32.34
CA GLY A 10 0.17 26.25 31.54
C GLY A 10 -0.13 26.35 30.03
N LEU A 11 -1.12 25.60 29.53
CA LEU A 11 -1.59 25.71 28.14
C LEU A 11 -2.25 27.06 27.87
N LEU A 12 -3.05 27.59 28.80
CA LEU A 12 -3.66 28.92 28.71
C LEU A 12 -2.62 30.04 28.79
N GLU A 13 -1.59 29.92 29.62
CA GLU A 13 -0.47 30.87 29.69
C GLU A 13 0.40 30.82 28.43
N VAL A 14 0.62 29.63 27.86
CA VAL A 14 1.33 29.49 26.57
C VAL A 14 0.50 30.08 25.44
N GLN A 15 -0.82 29.83 25.41
CA GLN A 15 -1.73 30.42 24.44
C GLN A 15 -1.82 31.94 24.59
N SER A 16 -1.92 32.47 25.81
CA SER A 16 -1.95 33.91 26.06
C SER A 16 -0.61 34.56 25.74
N SER A 17 0.51 33.91 26.03
CA SER A 17 1.87 34.38 25.69
C SER A 17 2.11 34.35 24.18
N LEU A 18 1.65 33.31 23.48
CA LEU A 18 1.64 33.23 22.02
C LEU A 18 0.77 34.33 21.42
N ALA A 19 -0.47 34.46 21.89
CA ALA A 19 -1.40 35.48 21.41
C ALA A 19 -0.90 36.89 21.69
N GLN A 20 -0.31 37.15 22.87
CA GLN A 20 0.23 38.46 23.26
C GLN A 20 1.52 38.78 22.52
N LYS A 21 2.44 37.81 22.32
CA LYS A 21 3.63 37.99 21.47
C LYS A 21 3.23 38.20 20.01
N PHE A 22 2.21 37.50 19.52
CA PHE A 22 1.64 37.69 18.20
C PHE A 22 1.00 39.07 18.05
N HIS A 23 0.16 39.51 19.00
CA HIS A 23 -0.48 40.84 18.98
C HIS A 23 0.53 41.99 19.10
N THR A 24 1.49 41.89 20.03
CA THR A 24 2.49 42.94 20.26
C THR A 24 3.47 43.04 19.07
N ALA A 25 3.75 41.93 18.37
CA ALA A 25 4.58 41.92 17.16
C ALA A 25 3.82 42.40 15.90
N ILE A 26 2.50 42.20 15.83
CA ILE A 26 1.63 42.72 14.75
C ILE A 26 1.44 44.23 14.86
N GLN A 27 1.32 44.75 16.09
CA GLN A 27 0.84 46.13 16.35
C GLN A 27 1.71 47.27 15.78
N THR A 28 2.98 47.06 15.44
CA THR A 28 3.85 48.14 14.95
C THR A 28 4.07 48.15 13.44
N ASN A 29 3.86 47.04 12.73
CA ASN A 29 4.13 46.96 11.27
C ASN A 29 2.91 46.54 10.42
N LEU A 30 1.85 45.97 11.00
CA LEU A 30 0.68 45.48 10.25
C LEU A 30 -0.51 46.45 10.24
N ASN A 31 -0.58 47.45 11.13
CA ASN A 31 -1.76 48.34 11.19
C ASN A 31 -1.94 49.12 9.89
N GLU A 32 -0.86 49.65 9.29
CA GLU A 32 -0.96 50.31 7.97
C GLU A 32 -1.34 49.33 6.85
N CYS A 33 -0.85 48.09 6.90
CA CYS A 33 -1.22 47.05 5.93
C CYS A 33 -2.70 46.66 6.06
N LEU A 34 -3.18 46.50 7.30
CA LEU A 34 -4.57 46.16 7.62
C LEU A 34 -5.50 47.33 7.31
N ASP A 35 -5.10 48.58 7.56
CA ASP A 35 -5.90 49.77 7.22
C ASP A 35 -6.11 49.91 5.71
N ILE A 36 -5.10 49.56 4.91
CA ILE A 36 -5.20 49.54 3.44
C ILE A 36 -6.02 48.32 2.97
N LEU A 37 -5.80 47.14 3.54
CA LEU A 37 -6.57 45.93 3.21
C LEU A 37 -8.05 46.00 3.64
N LEU A 38 -8.36 46.73 4.70
CA LEU A 38 -9.71 46.98 5.22
C LEU A 38 -10.36 48.22 4.60
N SER A 39 -9.63 48.98 3.78
CA SER A 39 -10.21 50.03 2.95
C SER A 39 -11.15 49.41 1.91
N LYS A 40 -12.20 50.12 1.50
CA LYS A 40 -13.30 49.51 0.73
C LYS A 40 -12.90 48.98 -0.66
N GLU A 41 -11.79 49.46 -1.24
CA GLU A 41 -11.21 48.99 -2.52
C GLU A 41 -9.70 49.35 -2.59
N PRO A 42 -8.77 48.55 -2.02
CA PRO A 42 -7.34 48.80 -2.18
C PRO A 42 -6.91 48.57 -3.63
N THR A 43 -6.21 49.53 -4.23
CA THR A 43 -5.66 49.32 -5.59
C THR A 43 -4.39 48.47 -5.54
N PHE A 44 -4.05 47.84 -6.67
CA PHE A 44 -2.80 47.10 -6.81
C PHE A 44 -1.56 47.98 -6.53
N ASP A 45 -1.63 49.28 -6.85
CA ASP A 45 -0.59 50.28 -6.61
C ASP A 45 -0.39 50.54 -5.09
N ASP A 46 -1.50 50.67 -4.35
CA ASP A 46 -1.48 50.87 -2.90
C ASP A 46 -0.76 49.71 -2.19
N LEU A 47 -1.02 48.47 -2.59
CA LEU A 47 -0.45 47.28 -1.94
C LEU A 47 0.99 46.98 -2.34
N VAL A 48 1.39 47.21 -3.59
CA VAL A 48 2.83 47.16 -3.94
C VAL A 48 3.60 48.24 -3.17
N SER A 49 3.01 49.43 -3.00
CA SER A 49 3.60 50.48 -2.17
C SER A 49 3.77 50.05 -0.71
N VAL A 50 2.82 49.27 -0.17
CA VAL A 50 2.90 48.68 1.18
C VAL A 50 4.04 47.67 1.29
N VAL A 51 4.19 46.76 0.33
CA VAL A 51 5.30 45.79 0.34
C VAL A 51 6.66 46.51 0.24
N VAL A 52 6.74 47.55 -0.59
CA VAL A 52 7.94 48.40 -0.75
C VAL A 52 8.26 49.18 0.53
N ARG A 53 7.26 49.78 1.20
CA ARG A 53 7.44 50.67 2.37
C ARG A 53 7.53 49.95 3.72
N ASN A 54 6.68 48.94 3.98
CA ASN A 54 6.36 48.51 5.35
C ASN A 54 7.01 47.21 5.82
N LEU A 55 7.77 46.51 4.98
CA LEU A 55 8.65 45.43 5.42
C LEU A 55 9.90 46.00 6.11
N GLY A 56 9.69 46.62 7.28
CA GLY A 56 10.72 47.02 8.23
C GLY A 56 11.11 45.84 9.11
N ILE A 57 12.17 45.13 8.73
CA ILE A 57 13.05 44.27 9.54
C ILE A 57 12.40 43.65 10.80
N ALA A 58 11.39 42.78 10.62
CA ALA A 58 11.13 41.77 11.65
C ALA A 58 12.21 40.69 11.51
N LYS A 59 13.01 40.47 12.55
CA LYS A 59 13.98 39.35 12.60
C LYS A 59 13.26 38.07 13.03
N GLY A 60 13.64 36.93 12.44
CA GLY A 60 13.15 35.60 12.85
C GLY A 60 11.90 35.13 12.11
N SER A 61 11.20 34.14 12.68
CA SER A 61 10.08 33.42 12.04
C SER A 61 8.87 34.29 11.65
N PHE A 62 8.72 35.49 12.23
CA PHE A 62 7.56 36.34 11.93
C PHE A 62 7.64 37.03 10.56
N SER A 63 8.85 37.34 10.07
CA SER A 63 9.01 37.93 8.74
C SER A 63 8.66 36.95 7.62
N SER A 64 8.82 35.63 7.84
CA SER A 64 8.40 34.62 6.87
C SER A 64 6.88 34.46 6.82
N TYR A 65 6.17 34.55 7.96
CA TYR A 65 4.70 34.56 7.97
C TYR A 65 4.13 35.80 7.28
N LEU A 66 4.67 36.99 7.56
CA LEU A 66 4.27 38.22 6.89
C LEU A 66 4.57 38.17 5.38
N ALA A 67 5.74 37.63 4.99
CA ALA A 67 6.09 37.44 3.59
C ALA A 67 5.09 36.53 2.86
N ARG A 68 4.65 35.43 3.49
CA ARG A 68 3.62 34.52 2.93
C ARG A 68 2.28 35.23 2.78
N LEU A 69 1.82 35.93 3.82
CA LEU A 69 0.56 36.68 3.77
C LEU A 69 0.58 37.72 2.64
N LEU A 70 1.64 38.52 2.54
CA LEU A 70 1.77 39.55 1.50
C LEU A 70 1.85 38.92 0.11
N ARG A 71 2.54 37.79 -0.05
CA ARG A 71 2.57 37.02 -1.30
C ARG A 71 1.16 36.58 -1.69
N ASP A 72 0.42 35.95 -0.78
CA ASP A 72 -0.93 35.43 -1.05
C ASP A 72 -1.91 36.56 -1.41
N VAL A 73 -1.80 37.72 -0.76
CA VAL A 73 -2.60 38.91 -1.09
C VAL A 73 -2.26 39.44 -2.48
N LEU A 74 -0.98 39.57 -2.81
CA LEU A 74 -0.55 40.03 -4.14
C LEU A 74 -1.00 39.07 -5.23
N ASP A 75 -0.90 37.76 -4.98
CA ASP A 75 -1.26 36.70 -5.93
C ASP A 75 -2.72 36.81 -6.35
N ASN A 76 -3.64 36.82 -5.37
CA ASN A 76 -5.08 36.99 -5.60
C ASN A 76 -5.44 38.27 -6.38
N LEU A 77 -4.69 39.35 -6.18
CA LEU A 77 -4.93 40.61 -6.89
C LEU A 77 -4.32 40.61 -8.29
N SER A 78 -3.20 39.92 -8.47
CA SER A 78 -2.56 39.76 -9.76
C SER A 78 -3.47 38.99 -10.74
N GLU A 79 -4.26 38.03 -10.24
CA GLU A 79 -5.27 37.31 -11.04
C GLU A 79 -6.36 38.23 -11.61
N ALA A 80 -6.67 39.34 -10.93
CA ALA A 80 -7.68 40.30 -11.37
C ALA A 80 -7.16 41.34 -12.38
N VAL A 81 -5.86 41.33 -12.69
CA VAL A 81 -5.19 42.35 -13.52
C VAL A 81 -4.51 41.69 -14.71
N ASN A 82 -4.72 42.20 -15.92
CA ASN A 82 -3.97 41.75 -17.10
C ASN A 82 -2.67 42.55 -17.30
N VAL A 83 -1.74 42.02 -18.10
CA VAL A 83 -0.43 42.64 -18.36
C VAL A 83 -0.54 44.07 -18.93
N GLU A 84 -1.53 44.32 -19.80
CA GLU A 84 -1.75 45.65 -20.39
C GLU A 84 -2.15 46.70 -19.34
N THR A 85 -3.11 46.36 -18.48
CA THR A 85 -3.55 47.21 -17.36
C THR A 85 -2.40 47.38 -16.37
N PHE A 86 -1.70 46.30 -16.05
CA PHE A 86 -0.54 46.33 -15.17
C PHE A 86 0.54 47.29 -15.68
N ASN A 87 0.78 47.34 -16.99
CA ASN A 87 1.75 48.25 -17.59
C ASN A 87 1.39 49.73 -17.41
N THR A 88 0.12 50.08 -17.18
CA THR A 88 -0.32 51.47 -16.96
C THR A 88 0.01 52.02 -15.57
N TYR A 89 0.22 51.18 -14.56
CA TYR A 89 0.55 51.63 -13.20
C TYR A 89 1.92 52.33 -13.13
N ASN A 90 2.13 53.28 -12.23
CA ASN A 90 3.43 53.96 -12.09
C ASN A 90 4.31 53.30 -11.01
N LEU A 91 4.64 52.03 -11.21
CA LEU A 91 5.37 51.21 -10.25
C LEU A 91 6.86 51.12 -10.59
N GLU A 92 7.73 51.54 -9.67
CA GLU A 92 9.18 51.38 -9.76
C GLU A 92 9.69 50.22 -8.91
N PHE A 93 10.12 49.15 -9.57
CA PHE A 93 10.65 47.96 -8.88
C PHE A 93 12.19 48.01 -8.68
N ASN A 94 12.91 48.92 -9.34
CA ASN A 94 14.38 49.01 -9.25
C ASN A 94 14.91 49.18 -7.82
N PRO A 95 14.27 49.96 -6.91
CA PRO A 95 14.71 50.05 -5.52
C PRO A 95 14.69 48.71 -4.78
N LEU A 96 13.84 47.76 -5.20
CA LEU A 96 13.72 46.45 -4.57
C LEU A 96 14.93 45.55 -4.77
N LEU A 97 15.81 45.84 -5.74
CA LEU A 97 17.09 45.13 -5.92
C LEU A 97 17.98 45.21 -4.66
N LYS A 98 17.83 46.26 -3.85
CA LYS A 98 18.55 46.42 -2.57
C LYS A 98 17.91 45.64 -1.42
N THR A 99 16.72 45.08 -1.63
CA THR A 99 15.93 44.36 -0.63
C THR A 99 15.43 43.02 -1.20
N PRO A 100 16.30 42.00 -1.31
CA PRO A 100 16.00 40.74 -2.01
C PRO A 100 14.74 40.03 -1.53
N LEU A 101 14.47 40.06 -0.22
CA LEU A 101 13.25 39.46 0.35
C LEU A 101 11.98 40.15 -0.15
N LYS A 102 11.97 41.50 -0.19
CA LYS A 102 10.82 42.26 -0.71
C LYS A 102 10.62 41.99 -2.19
N LEU A 103 11.72 41.92 -2.95
CA LEU A 103 11.67 41.56 -4.36
C LEU A 103 11.10 40.16 -4.56
N ALA A 104 11.57 39.16 -3.81
CA ALA A 104 11.06 37.79 -3.90
C ALA A 104 9.55 37.69 -3.59
N ILE A 105 9.06 38.42 -2.58
CA ILE A 105 7.63 38.49 -2.25
C ILE A 105 6.82 39.05 -3.42
N VAL A 106 7.29 40.15 -4.02
CA VAL A 106 6.63 40.75 -5.17
C VAL A 106 6.61 39.78 -6.34
N LEU A 107 7.76 39.18 -6.69
CA LEU A 107 7.86 38.28 -7.84
C LEU A 107 6.98 37.02 -7.67
N ALA A 108 6.99 36.41 -6.49
CA ALA A 108 6.16 35.24 -6.18
C ALA A 108 4.66 35.54 -6.06
N GLY A 109 4.27 36.81 -5.91
CA GLY A 109 2.87 37.24 -5.83
C GLY A 109 2.33 37.84 -7.13
N VAL A 110 3.12 37.85 -8.21
CA VAL A 110 2.72 38.44 -9.50
C VAL A 110 3.08 37.53 -10.67
N GLU A 111 3.06 36.21 -10.45
CA GLU A 111 3.54 35.19 -11.41
C GLU A 111 2.90 35.33 -12.82
N THR A 112 1.63 35.71 -12.88
CA THR A 112 0.86 35.95 -14.12
C THR A 112 1.28 37.22 -14.87
N LEU A 113 1.97 38.15 -14.20
CA LEU A 113 2.37 39.48 -14.70
C LEU A 113 3.87 39.60 -14.97
N LEU A 114 4.66 38.56 -14.70
CA LEU A 114 6.13 38.55 -14.83
C LEU A 114 6.63 38.78 -16.27
N SER A 115 5.78 38.52 -17.27
CA SER A 115 6.05 38.79 -18.69
C SER A 115 6.03 40.28 -19.06
N SER A 116 5.58 41.15 -18.15
CA SER A 116 5.57 42.60 -18.34
C SER A 116 6.97 43.16 -18.59
N ALA A 117 7.05 44.11 -19.54
CA ALA A 117 8.27 44.86 -19.84
C ALA A 117 8.84 45.63 -18.63
N LYS A 118 8.02 45.89 -17.59
CA LYS A 118 8.47 46.52 -16.34
C LYS A 118 9.51 45.69 -15.59
N PHE A 119 9.47 44.37 -15.76
CA PHE A 119 10.42 43.46 -15.13
C PHE A 119 11.67 43.21 -15.98
N ASP A 120 11.70 43.59 -17.26
CA ASP A 120 12.81 43.29 -18.18
C ASP A 120 14.16 43.75 -17.65
N LYS A 121 14.24 44.98 -17.13
CA LYS A 121 15.49 45.54 -16.61
C LYS A 121 16.00 44.74 -15.40
N ILE A 122 15.11 44.41 -14.48
CA ILE A 122 15.43 43.69 -13.24
C ILE A 122 15.77 42.24 -13.55
N ARG A 123 14.97 41.57 -14.39
CA ARG A 123 15.20 40.20 -14.85
C ARG A 123 16.56 40.04 -15.53
N ASN A 124 16.88 40.96 -16.46
CA ASN A 124 18.18 40.97 -17.12
C ASN A 124 19.33 41.26 -16.15
N TYR A 125 19.12 42.16 -15.19
CA TYR A 125 20.12 42.49 -14.16
C TYR A 125 20.41 41.26 -13.30
N VAL A 126 19.39 40.66 -12.70
CA VAL A 126 19.51 39.46 -11.84
C VAL A 126 20.21 38.30 -12.57
N ALA A 127 19.83 38.02 -13.82
CA ALA A 127 20.48 36.97 -14.62
C ALA A 127 21.96 37.28 -14.94
N THR A 128 22.33 38.56 -15.05
CA THR A 128 23.71 38.97 -15.32
C THR A 128 24.56 38.90 -14.05
N GLU A 129 24.00 39.24 -12.89
CA GLU A 129 24.72 39.19 -11.62
C GLU A 129 25.19 37.76 -11.28
N ILE A 130 24.44 36.71 -11.66
CA ILE A 130 24.89 35.31 -11.53
C ILE A 130 26.27 35.10 -12.19
N LEU A 131 26.47 35.65 -13.38
CA LEU A 131 27.72 35.51 -14.14
C LEU A 131 28.89 36.26 -13.49
N GLY A 132 28.61 37.26 -12.65
CA GLY A 132 29.60 38.07 -11.95
C GLY A 132 30.06 37.50 -10.60
N VAL A 133 29.41 36.45 -10.10
CA VAL A 133 29.70 35.86 -8.79
C VAL A 133 31.07 35.17 -8.81
N LYS A 134 31.91 35.51 -7.83
CA LYS A 134 33.19 34.86 -7.57
C LYS A 134 33.01 33.68 -6.62
N ASP A 135 33.97 32.77 -6.63
CA ASP A 135 33.93 31.55 -5.82
C ASP A 135 33.72 31.82 -4.31
N SER A 136 34.31 32.90 -3.78
CA SER A 136 34.12 33.34 -2.38
C SER A 136 32.71 33.80 -2.03
N ASP A 137 31.93 34.20 -3.03
CA ASP A 137 30.64 34.86 -2.86
C ASP A 137 29.47 33.95 -3.28
N ILE A 138 29.75 32.69 -3.67
CA ILE A 138 28.72 31.75 -4.15
C ILE A 138 27.64 31.51 -3.09
N LEU A 139 28.02 31.28 -1.84
CA LEU A 139 27.08 30.97 -0.75
C LEU A 139 26.18 32.15 -0.36
N THR A 140 26.54 33.37 -0.74
CA THR A 140 25.80 34.59 -0.38
C THR A 140 25.15 35.22 -1.61
N GLU A 141 25.95 35.82 -2.48
CA GLU A 141 25.51 36.49 -3.69
C GLU A 141 25.02 35.48 -4.74
N GLY A 142 25.72 34.37 -4.93
CA GLY A 142 25.29 33.29 -5.83
C GLY A 142 23.91 32.76 -5.45
N LEU A 143 23.73 32.31 -4.21
CA LEU A 143 22.45 31.84 -3.70
C LEU A 143 21.33 32.88 -3.89
N LYS A 144 21.59 34.13 -3.52
CA LYS A 144 20.63 35.23 -3.66
C LYS A 144 20.16 35.41 -5.12
N TRP A 145 21.10 35.47 -6.07
CA TRP A 145 20.76 35.73 -7.47
C TRP A 145 20.09 34.54 -8.16
N VAL A 146 20.46 33.31 -7.79
CA VAL A 146 19.79 32.08 -8.26
C VAL A 146 18.34 32.05 -7.76
N VAL A 147 18.12 32.28 -6.45
CA VAL A 147 16.76 32.29 -5.87
C VAL A 147 15.88 33.35 -6.54
N LEU A 148 16.39 34.56 -6.73
CA LEU A 148 15.65 35.62 -7.42
C LEU A 148 15.38 35.26 -8.88
N SER A 149 16.31 34.60 -9.57
CA SER A 149 16.11 34.15 -10.95
C SER A 149 15.02 33.09 -11.06
N ILE A 150 14.96 32.13 -10.15
CA ILE A 150 13.91 31.08 -10.12
C ILE A 150 12.51 31.71 -10.06
N ASN A 151 12.32 32.77 -9.28
CA ASN A 151 11.01 33.45 -9.23
C ASN A 151 10.57 33.99 -10.60
N PHE A 152 11.51 34.44 -11.45
CA PHE A 152 11.17 34.84 -12.82
C PHE A 152 10.86 33.65 -13.74
N LEU A 153 11.37 32.46 -13.44
CA LEU A 153 11.15 31.25 -14.23
C LEU A 153 9.77 30.61 -13.95
N ASN A 154 9.14 30.92 -12.81
CA ASN A 154 7.79 30.46 -12.47
C ASN A 154 6.66 31.19 -13.24
N ALA A 155 6.98 32.06 -14.21
CA ALA A 155 5.98 32.83 -14.94
C ALA A 155 5.01 31.91 -15.72
N GLN A 156 3.70 32.12 -15.54
CA GLN A 156 2.66 31.31 -16.17
C GLN A 156 2.28 31.81 -17.56
N THR A 157 3.27 32.06 -18.42
CA THR A 157 3.06 32.56 -19.79
C THR A 157 3.60 31.60 -20.85
N PRO A 158 2.72 30.97 -21.65
CA PRO A 158 3.14 30.11 -22.77
C PRO A 158 4.03 30.87 -23.75
N ASP A 159 5.02 30.17 -24.33
CA ASP A 159 5.94 30.67 -25.37
C ASP A 159 6.79 31.90 -24.98
N TRP A 160 6.86 32.23 -23.69
CA TRP A 160 7.68 33.33 -23.18
C TRP A 160 8.91 32.82 -22.44
N ALA A 161 10.09 33.20 -22.92
CA ALA A 161 11.36 32.87 -22.28
C ALA A 161 11.81 34.01 -21.34
N ALA A 162 11.83 33.73 -20.04
CA ALA A 162 12.33 34.67 -19.03
C ALA A 162 13.81 35.04 -19.26
N ILE A 163 14.65 34.08 -19.65
CA ILE A 163 16.09 34.27 -19.88
C ILE A 163 16.40 33.97 -21.36
N PRO A 164 17.08 34.88 -22.09
CA PRO A 164 17.48 34.61 -23.48
C PRO A 164 18.42 33.39 -23.59
N PRO A 165 18.29 32.55 -24.64
CA PRO A 165 19.05 31.28 -24.75
C PRO A 165 20.57 31.42 -24.62
N HIS A 166 21.17 32.42 -25.29
CA HIS A 166 22.60 32.67 -25.17
C HIS A 166 23.04 32.96 -23.73
N ARG A 167 22.24 33.72 -22.97
CA ARG A 167 22.54 34.03 -21.57
C ARG A 167 22.34 32.81 -20.68
N LEU A 168 21.28 32.03 -20.93
CA LEU A 168 21.05 30.78 -20.22
C LEU A 168 22.25 29.85 -20.35
N ASN A 169 22.80 29.68 -21.56
CA ASN A 169 24.00 28.85 -21.77
C ASN A 169 25.24 29.35 -21.01
N LEU A 170 25.40 30.66 -20.84
CA LEU A 170 26.47 31.21 -20.00
C LEU A 170 26.24 30.92 -18.51
N ILE A 171 24.99 30.97 -18.05
CA ILE A 171 24.63 30.64 -16.67
C ILE A 171 24.89 29.17 -16.39
N LEU A 172 24.52 28.25 -17.30
CA LEU A 172 24.79 26.82 -17.14
C LEU A 172 26.29 26.53 -16.99
N LYS A 173 27.14 27.16 -17.83
CA LYS A 173 28.62 27.07 -17.70
C LYS A 173 29.14 27.65 -16.39
N GLN A 174 28.51 28.70 -15.89
CA GLN A 174 28.87 29.27 -14.59
C GLN A 174 28.52 28.31 -13.45
N PHE A 175 27.40 27.57 -13.54
CA PHE A 175 27.06 26.54 -12.57
C PHE A 175 28.02 25.34 -12.61
N GLU A 176 28.45 24.90 -13.80
CA GLU A 176 29.53 23.90 -13.93
C GLU A 176 30.78 24.35 -13.17
N LYS A 177 31.20 25.60 -13.38
CA LYS A 177 32.35 26.18 -12.68
C LYS A 177 32.15 26.23 -11.16
N TRP A 178 30.93 26.53 -10.69
CA TRP A 178 30.65 26.50 -9.25
C TRP A 178 30.75 25.09 -8.67
N LEU A 179 30.32 24.07 -9.41
CA LEU A 179 30.46 22.66 -8.99
C LEU A 179 31.92 22.17 -9.02
N ASP A 180 32.79 22.80 -9.82
CA ASP A 180 34.22 22.52 -9.85
C ASP A 180 35.02 23.25 -8.75
N SER A 181 34.38 24.17 -8.02
CA SER A 181 35.05 24.98 -7.00
C SER A 181 35.21 24.23 -5.68
N ASP A 182 36.25 24.56 -4.91
CA ASP A 182 36.53 23.91 -3.61
C ASP A 182 35.38 24.10 -2.60
N ILE A 183 34.63 25.19 -2.70
CA ILE A 183 33.48 25.46 -1.82
C ILE A 183 32.30 24.52 -2.06
N SER A 184 32.28 23.79 -3.19
CA SER A 184 31.22 22.84 -3.53
C SER A 184 31.19 21.57 -2.66
N TYR A 185 32.28 21.31 -1.94
CA TYR A 185 32.44 20.20 -0.99
C TYR A 185 32.00 20.55 0.43
N ASP A 186 31.71 21.83 0.73
CA ASP A 186 31.24 22.27 2.04
C ASP A 186 29.73 22.01 2.19
N ASP A 187 29.26 21.54 3.35
CA ASP A 187 27.82 21.30 3.62
C ASP A 187 26.94 22.54 3.38
N SER A 188 27.50 23.73 3.60
CA SER A 188 26.81 25.00 3.35
C SER A 188 26.41 25.21 1.88
N PHE A 189 27.09 24.52 0.96
CA PHE A 189 26.78 24.54 -0.47
C PHE A 189 25.52 23.74 -0.83
N ASN A 190 25.01 22.90 0.06
CA ASN A 190 23.76 22.13 -0.16
C ASN A 190 22.55 23.03 -0.42
N ALA A 191 22.53 24.24 0.16
CA ALA A 191 21.52 25.25 -0.15
C ALA A 191 21.61 25.70 -1.62
N VAL A 192 22.83 25.88 -2.15
CA VAL A 192 23.06 26.23 -3.55
C VAL A 192 22.62 25.08 -4.45
N ARG A 193 23.03 23.82 -4.16
CA ARG A 193 22.61 22.62 -4.92
C ARG A 193 21.09 22.50 -5.02
N SER A 194 20.40 22.73 -3.91
CA SER A 194 18.93 22.71 -3.86
C SER A 194 18.30 23.73 -4.82
N GLN A 195 18.88 24.94 -4.90
CA GLN A 195 18.40 25.95 -5.84
C GLN A 195 18.85 25.67 -7.28
N LEU A 196 20.03 25.07 -7.52
CA LEU A 196 20.46 24.66 -8.85
C LEU A 196 19.48 23.65 -9.46
N VAL A 197 19.08 22.61 -8.72
CA VAL A 197 18.08 21.63 -9.19
C VAL A 197 16.76 22.32 -9.57
N LYS A 198 16.27 23.23 -8.74
CA LYS A 198 15.05 23.99 -9.03
C LYS A 198 15.18 24.84 -10.29
N PHE A 199 16.32 25.53 -10.45
CA PHE A 199 16.59 26.33 -11.63
C PHE A 199 16.61 25.46 -12.88
N LEU A 200 17.34 24.34 -12.86
CA LEU A 200 17.47 23.42 -14.00
C LEU A 200 16.15 22.76 -14.40
N GLY A 201 15.27 22.48 -13.43
CA GLY A 201 13.92 21.99 -13.67
C GLY A 201 12.95 23.04 -14.23
N SER A 202 13.30 24.33 -14.16
CA SER A 202 12.44 25.43 -14.61
C SER A 202 12.90 26.06 -15.93
N VAL A 203 13.96 25.53 -16.56
CA VAL A 203 14.52 26.04 -17.82
C VAL A 203 14.56 24.94 -18.88
N GLU A 204 14.40 25.31 -20.15
CA GLU A 204 14.64 24.44 -21.29
C GLU A 204 15.91 24.89 -22.03
N ALA A 205 16.87 23.97 -22.21
CA ALA A 205 18.12 24.22 -22.93
C ALA A 205 18.70 22.90 -23.46
N ASP A 206 19.20 22.91 -24.70
CA ASP A 206 19.70 21.70 -25.39
C ASP A 206 20.93 21.06 -24.71
N ASN A 207 21.68 21.82 -23.92
CA ASN A 207 22.95 21.41 -23.34
C ASN A 207 22.91 21.29 -21.81
N LYS A 208 21.72 21.17 -21.20
CA LYS A 208 21.59 21.11 -19.73
C LYS A 208 21.69 19.70 -19.16
N GLU A 209 21.45 18.65 -19.96
CA GLU A 209 21.27 17.28 -19.46
C GLU A 209 22.52 16.77 -18.72
N ASP A 210 23.72 16.96 -19.29
CA ASP A 210 24.98 16.57 -18.63
C ASP A 210 25.17 17.24 -17.26
N LEU A 211 24.78 18.52 -17.15
CA LEU A 211 24.84 19.28 -15.90
C LEU A 211 23.77 18.81 -14.90
N VAL A 212 22.57 18.52 -15.38
CA VAL A 212 21.48 17.95 -14.55
C VAL A 212 21.93 16.62 -13.97
N ASP A 213 22.39 15.70 -14.80
CA ASP A 213 22.83 14.36 -14.37
C ASP A 213 23.95 14.48 -13.33
N ARG A 214 24.93 15.35 -13.56
CA ARG A 214 25.99 15.64 -12.58
C ARG A 214 25.43 16.15 -11.25
N VAL A 215 24.54 17.14 -11.28
CA VAL A 215 23.95 17.71 -10.05
C VAL A 215 23.12 16.67 -9.30
N ILE A 216 22.34 15.86 -10.01
CA ILE A 216 21.50 14.82 -9.41
C ILE A 216 22.35 13.73 -8.76
N GLU A 217 23.37 13.22 -9.45
CA GLU A 217 24.29 12.20 -8.91
C GLU A 217 25.07 12.73 -7.70
N ASP A 218 25.63 13.94 -7.78
CA ASP A 218 26.29 14.58 -6.63
C ASP A 218 25.33 14.68 -5.43
N ASN A 219 24.08 15.10 -5.67
CA ASN A 219 23.08 15.25 -4.61
C ASN A 219 22.73 13.90 -3.99
N PHE A 220 22.61 12.83 -4.78
CA PHE A 220 22.38 11.48 -4.25
C PHE A 220 23.55 11.02 -3.38
N ALA A 221 24.79 11.21 -3.85
CA ALA A 221 25.97 10.87 -3.07
C ALA A 221 25.99 11.57 -1.70
N ILE A 222 25.55 12.83 -1.64
CA ILE A 222 25.45 13.60 -0.38
C ILE A 222 24.29 13.08 0.48
N VAL A 223 23.09 12.92 -0.09
CA VAL A 223 21.88 12.52 0.63
C VAL A 223 21.99 11.11 1.22
N GLN A 224 22.75 10.22 0.58
CA GLN A 224 23.02 8.87 1.08
C GLN A 224 23.94 8.86 2.31
N LEU A 225 24.79 9.89 2.48
CA LEU A 225 25.69 10.00 3.63
C LEU A 225 25.03 10.67 4.83
N GLU A 226 24.30 11.77 4.60
CA GLU A 226 23.64 12.53 5.65
C GLU A 226 22.28 13.08 5.20
N ARG A 227 21.30 13.07 6.12
CA ARG A 227 19.95 13.52 5.82
C ARG A 227 19.86 15.04 5.71
N HIS A 228 19.83 15.54 4.48
CA HIS A 228 19.54 16.95 4.17
C HIS A 228 18.16 17.13 3.52
N TYR A 229 17.12 17.37 4.33
CA TYR A 229 15.72 17.37 3.87
C TYR A 229 15.43 18.30 2.68
N GLU A 230 15.98 19.52 2.66
CA GLU A 230 15.76 20.45 1.54
C GLU A 230 16.34 19.90 0.23
N LEU A 231 17.59 19.42 0.28
CA LEU A 231 18.29 18.86 -0.86
C LEU A 231 17.59 17.60 -1.35
N THR A 232 17.21 16.70 -0.44
CA THR A 232 16.46 15.47 -0.74
C THR A 232 15.13 15.81 -1.40
N TYR A 233 14.34 16.70 -0.81
CA TYR A 233 13.01 17.06 -1.33
C TYR A 233 13.09 17.62 -2.74
N PHE A 234 13.97 18.59 -3.01
CA PHE A 234 14.06 19.20 -4.34
C PHE A 234 14.67 18.27 -5.38
N THR A 235 15.64 17.43 -5.01
CA THR A 235 16.22 16.40 -5.89
C THR A 235 15.14 15.38 -6.29
N LEU A 236 14.41 14.82 -5.31
CA LEU A 236 13.32 13.88 -5.61
C LEU A 236 12.19 14.58 -6.39
N ARG A 237 11.84 15.83 -6.07
CA ARG A 237 10.75 16.56 -6.74
C ARG A 237 11.05 16.74 -8.22
N TYR A 238 12.31 17.02 -8.57
CA TYR A 238 12.74 17.05 -9.97
C TYR A 238 12.43 15.71 -10.67
N LEU A 239 12.80 14.59 -10.05
CA LEU A 239 12.55 13.23 -10.57
C LEU A 239 11.06 12.85 -10.65
N THR A 240 10.17 13.52 -9.90
CA THR A 240 8.72 13.34 -10.07
C THR A 240 8.17 13.90 -11.38
N VAL A 241 8.93 14.71 -12.12
CA VAL A 241 8.52 15.26 -13.42
C VAL A 241 9.43 14.77 -14.56
N HIS A 242 10.71 14.52 -14.27
CA HIS A 242 11.71 14.09 -15.25
C HIS A 242 11.98 12.58 -15.22
N GLU A 243 12.78 12.08 -16.18
CA GLU A 243 13.25 10.70 -16.18
C GLU A 243 14.23 10.46 -15.02
N ILE A 244 14.25 9.23 -14.51
CA ILE A 244 15.11 8.84 -13.38
C ILE A 244 16.38 8.20 -13.97
N PRO A 245 17.55 8.87 -13.90
CA PRO A 245 18.75 8.44 -14.61
C PRO A 245 19.31 7.14 -14.02
N ASN A 246 19.41 7.07 -12.69
CA ASN A 246 19.85 5.89 -11.96
C ASN A 246 18.82 5.50 -10.88
N LYS A 247 18.16 4.36 -11.09
CA LYS A 247 17.13 3.86 -10.18
C LYS A 247 17.71 3.28 -8.89
N ASP A 248 18.96 2.81 -8.92
CA ASP A 248 19.62 2.21 -7.75
C ASP A 248 19.82 3.25 -6.65
N ASN A 249 20.06 4.51 -7.02
CA ASN A 249 20.15 5.63 -6.07
C ASN A 249 18.89 5.78 -5.19
N LEU A 250 17.70 5.47 -5.73
CA LEU A 250 16.45 5.49 -4.95
C LEU A 250 16.34 4.29 -4.02
N LEU A 251 16.80 3.11 -4.46
CA LEU A 251 16.87 1.92 -3.61
C LEU A 251 17.87 2.13 -2.48
N ASP A 252 19.00 2.77 -2.74
CA ASP A 252 20.01 3.09 -1.74
C ASP A 252 19.45 4.03 -0.67
N ILE A 253 18.66 5.05 -1.06
CA ILE A 253 17.93 5.89 -0.09
C ILE A 253 16.92 5.06 0.72
N LEU A 254 16.13 4.22 0.05
CA LEU A 254 15.09 3.42 0.71
C LEU A 254 15.68 2.42 1.72
N PHE A 255 16.79 1.77 1.38
CA PHE A 255 17.44 0.72 2.17
C PHE A 255 18.53 1.23 3.12
N ASN A 256 18.72 2.54 3.25
CA ASN A 256 19.70 3.09 4.17
C ASN A 256 19.19 3.09 5.61
N ASP A 257 19.71 2.18 6.43
CA ASP A 257 19.28 1.98 7.81
C ASP A 257 19.53 3.21 8.71
N GLU A 258 20.63 3.94 8.50
CA GLU A 258 20.96 5.12 9.30
C GLU A 258 19.98 6.27 9.04
N LEU A 259 19.68 6.50 7.76
CA LEU A 259 18.70 7.50 7.33
C LEU A 259 17.29 7.16 7.83
N ASN A 260 16.86 5.91 7.69
CA ASN A 260 15.56 5.45 8.17
C ASN A 260 15.44 5.57 9.70
N LYS A 261 16.51 5.25 10.43
CA LYS A 261 16.55 5.41 11.90
C LYS A 261 16.43 6.89 12.28
N HIS A 262 17.21 7.76 11.65
CA HIS A 262 17.16 9.20 11.89
C HIS A 262 15.76 9.77 11.62
N ASP A 263 15.15 9.41 10.51
CA ASP A 263 13.81 9.86 10.14
C ASP A 263 12.74 9.43 11.15
N ASN A 264 12.82 8.19 11.64
CA ASN A 264 11.93 7.66 12.68
C ASN A 264 12.12 8.37 14.04
N GLU A 265 13.31 8.89 14.33
CA GLU A 265 13.60 9.68 15.54
C GLU A 265 13.08 11.12 15.40
N VAL A 266 13.27 11.75 14.25
CA VAL A 266 12.88 13.15 14.00
C VAL A 266 11.37 13.33 13.82
N HIS A 267 10.73 12.45 13.03
CA HIS A 267 9.28 12.37 12.83
C HIS A 267 8.57 13.74 12.71
N ASN A 268 8.89 14.50 11.66
CA ASN A 268 8.34 15.83 11.40
C ASN A 268 7.82 15.99 9.95
N MET A 269 7.18 17.13 9.67
CA MET A 269 6.59 17.41 8.36
C MET A 269 7.60 17.37 7.19
N ALA A 270 8.86 17.76 7.41
CA ALA A 270 9.86 17.73 6.34
C ALA A 270 10.20 16.30 5.92
N VAL A 271 10.29 15.38 6.90
CA VAL A 271 10.47 13.95 6.63
C VAL A 271 9.29 13.40 5.83
N HIS A 272 8.06 13.71 6.24
CA HIS A 272 6.85 13.31 5.52
C HIS A 272 6.87 13.80 4.06
N MET A 273 7.20 15.07 3.84
CA MET A 273 7.29 15.63 2.49
C MET A 273 8.35 14.93 1.62
N CYS A 274 9.50 14.55 2.19
CA CYS A 274 10.50 13.77 1.46
C CYS A 274 9.97 12.39 1.09
N HIS A 275 9.33 11.69 2.02
CA HIS A 275 8.76 10.36 1.76
C HIS A 275 7.59 10.39 0.77
N ASP A 276 6.74 11.43 0.80
CA ASP A 276 5.66 11.63 -0.18
C ASP A 276 6.20 11.77 -1.61
N VAL A 277 7.33 12.47 -1.76
CA VAL A 277 7.97 12.64 -3.05
C VAL A 277 8.70 11.37 -3.47
N LEU A 278 9.33 10.67 -2.51
CA LEU A 278 9.99 9.38 -2.75
C LEU A 278 8.99 8.33 -3.26
N GLU A 279 7.82 8.23 -2.64
CA GLU A 279 6.72 7.35 -3.09
C GLU A 279 6.35 7.65 -4.55
N ARG A 280 6.12 8.93 -4.89
CA ARG A 280 5.81 9.34 -6.27
C ARG A 280 6.93 9.05 -7.27
N CYS A 281 8.19 9.08 -6.85
CA CYS A 281 9.30 8.63 -7.71
C CYS A 281 9.20 7.13 -7.98
N PHE A 282 8.92 6.34 -6.93
CA PHE A 282 8.76 4.90 -7.04
C PHE A 282 7.51 4.50 -7.84
N ASP A 283 6.42 5.27 -7.86
CA ASP A 283 5.21 4.98 -8.66
C ASP A 283 5.46 4.88 -10.16
N LYS A 284 6.53 5.49 -10.65
CA LYS A 284 6.96 5.41 -12.05
C LYS A 284 7.82 4.18 -12.35
N LEU A 285 8.20 3.42 -11.33
CA LEU A 285 9.23 2.40 -11.42
C LEU A 285 8.69 1.01 -11.09
N HIS A 286 9.13 0.05 -11.88
CA HIS A 286 8.99 -1.37 -11.58
C HIS A 286 10.36 -1.93 -11.25
N PHE A 287 10.44 -2.67 -10.14
CA PHE A 287 11.61 -3.40 -9.70
C PHE A 287 11.27 -4.87 -9.61
N LYS A 288 12.21 -5.73 -9.98
CA LYS A 288 12.08 -7.19 -9.97
C LYS A 288 13.37 -7.81 -9.48
N ASP A 289 13.27 -9.06 -9.06
CA ASP A 289 14.41 -9.91 -8.70
C ASP A 289 15.18 -9.41 -7.48
N PHE A 290 14.44 -9.00 -6.44
CA PHE A 290 15.05 -8.61 -5.17
C PHE A 290 15.81 -9.79 -4.54
N SER A 291 17.05 -9.55 -4.11
CA SER A 291 17.83 -10.53 -3.35
C SER A 291 17.16 -10.86 -2.02
N ASP A 292 17.44 -12.02 -1.43
CA ASP A 292 16.87 -12.41 -0.13
C ASP A 292 17.20 -11.40 0.98
N LYS A 293 18.37 -10.74 0.89
CA LYS A 293 18.73 -9.64 1.79
C LYS A 293 17.80 -8.44 1.62
N GLN A 294 17.56 -8.01 0.39
CA GLN A 294 16.68 -6.86 0.11
C GLN A 294 15.23 -7.18 0.49
N LEU A 295 14.75 -8.40 0.28
CA LEU A 295 13.44 -8.83 0.74
C LEU A 295 13.31 -8.73 2.26
N GLN A 296 14.34 -9.16 3.00
CA GLN A 296 14.34 -8.99 4.45
C GLN A 296 14.32 -7.51 4.85
N GLN A 297 15.07 -6.65 4.17
CA GLN A 297 15.04 -5.20 4.41
C GLN A 297 13.65 -4.59 4.12
N LEU A 298 12.96 -5.02 3.06
CA LEU A 298 11.59 -4.59 2.78
C LEU A 298 10.63 -4.97 3.91
N TYR A 299 10.72 -6.20 4.42
CA TYR A 299 9.96 -6.61 5.61
C TYR A 299 10.28 -5.74 6.83
N ASP A 300 11.57 -5.51 7.10
CA ASP A 300 12.00 -4.71 8.24
C ASP A 300 11.50 -3.25 8.14
N LEU A 301 11.46 -2.67 6.95
CA LEU A 301 10.88 -1.35 6.71
C LEU A 301 9.36 -1.32 6.96
N VAL A 302 8.62 -2.35 6.54
CA VAL A 302 7.19 -2.48 6.84
C VAL A 302 6.94 -2.56 8.35
N PHE A 303 7.76 -3.32 9.06
CA PHE A 303 7.56 -3.57 10.50
C PHE A 303 7.90 -2.34 11.36
N HIS A 304 8.97 -1.62 11.03
CA HIS A 304 9.54 -0.63 11.94
C HIS A 304 9.37 0.83 11.49
N SER A 305 9.03 1.09 10.22
CA SER A 305 8.85 2.47 9.75
C SER A 305 7.61 3.11 10.38
N LYS A 306 7.73 4.37 10.79
CA LYS A 306 6.59 5.19 11.23
C LYS A 306 5.82 5.82 10.07
N PHE A 307 6.39 5.79 8.86
CA PHE A 307 5.87 6.51 7.71
C PHE A 307 5.07 5.59 6.80
N LEU A 308 3.81 5.96 6.53
CA LEU A 308 2.91 5.19 5.67
C LEU A 308 3.44 5.08 4.23
N GLN A 309 4.04 6.15 3.72
CA GLN A 309 4.64 6.24 2.38
C GLN A 309 5.70 5.15 2.16
N ILE A 310 6.58 4.95 3.15
CA ILE A 310 7.59 3.88 3.11
C ILE A 310 6.91 2.51 3.10
N LYS A 311 5.89 2.31 3.94
CA LYS A 311 5.14 1.05 3.96
C LYS A 311 4.44 0.77 2.62
N LYS A 312 3.87 1.79 1.96
CA LYS A 312 3.25 1.67 0.63
C LYS A 312 4.26 1.19 -0.43
N ILE A 313 5.43 1.83 -0.49
CA ILE A 313 6.52 1.44 -1.41
C ILE A 313 6.90 -0.01 -1.17
N CYS A 314 7.19 -0.38 0.08
CA CYS A 314 7.62 -1.73 0.42
C CYS A 314 6.52 -2.76 0.18
N LEU A 315 5.26 -2.44 0.48
CA LEU A 315 4.13 -3.34 0.28
C LEU A 315 3.95 -3.71 -1.19
N ARG A 316 4.07 -2.73 -2.09
CA ARG A 316 3.97 -2.97 -3.54
C ARG A 316 5.06 -3.92 -4.01
N PHE A 317 6.31 -3.70 -3.61
CA PHE A 317 7.42 -4.59 -3.98
C PHE A 317 7.28 -5.99 -3.40
N LEU A 318 6.86 -6.11 -2.13
CA LEU A 318 6.61 -7.40 -1.52
C LEU A 318 5.47 -8.15 -2.20
N GLU A 319 4.38 -7.46 -2.57
CA GLU A 319 3.26 -8.11 -3.26
C GLU A 319 3.67 -8.68 -4.62
N GLU A 320 4.41 -7.92 -5.43
CA GLU A 320 4.93 -8.38 -6.73
C GLU A 320 5.89 -9.57 -6.57
N GLU A 321 6.85 -9.47 -5.65
CA GLU A 321 7.86 -10.51 -5.41
C GLU A 321 7.29 -11.80 -4.81
N ILE A 322 6.37 -11.68 -3.84
CA ILE A 322 5.69 -12.84 -3.27
C ILE A 322 4.92 -13.55 -4.39
N THR A 323 4.13 -12.81 -5.17
CA THR A 323 3.32 -13.40 -6.25
C THR A 323 4.19 -14.16 -7.25
N HIS A 324 5.33 -13.58 -7.66
CA HIS A 324 6.27 -14.23 -8.57
C HIS A 324 6.88 -15.50 -7.96
N LYS A 325 7.48 -15.41 -6.75
CA LYS A 325 8.10 -16.56 -6.07
C LYS A 325 7.09 -17.68 -5.80
N GLN A 326 5.82 -17.35 -5.61
CA GLN A 326 4.77 -18.34 -5.40
C GLN A 326 4.40 -19.12 -6.65
N GLN A 327 4.36 -18.48 -7.81
CA GLN A 327 4.13 -19.18 -9.07
C GLN A 327 5.24 -20.20 -9.33
N ASP A 328 6.50 -19.82 -9.10
CA ASP A 328 7.65 -20.73 -9.20
C ASP A 328 7.55 -21.88 -8.19
N LEU A 329 7.17 -21.58 -6.95
CA LEU A 329 7.00 -22.58 -5.90
C LEU A 329 5.91 -23.59 -6.26
N VAL A 330 4.75 -23.15 -6.75
CA VAL A 330 3.64 -24.04 -7.13
C VAL A 330 4.04 -24.95 -8.29
N ILE A 331 4.75 -24.41 -9.29
CA ILE A 331 5.28 -25.18 -10.42
C ILE A 331 6.26 -26.25 -9.92
N ASN A 332 7.27 -25.84 -9.14
CA ASN A 332 8.26 -26.76 -8.59
C ASN A 332 7.63 -27.87 -7.73
N TYR A 333 6.63 -27.51 -6.91
CA TYR A 333 5.89 -28.44 -6.09
C TYR A 333 5.18 -29.52 -6.93
N GLN A 334 4.59 -29.15 -8.08
CA GLN A 334 3.87 -30.10 -8.95
C GLN A 334 4.78 -31.13 -9.63
N PHE A 335 6.05 -30.80 -9.88
CA PHE A 335 6.99 -31.70 -10.58
C PHE A 335 7.78 -32.62 -9.65
N GLN A 336 7.77 -32.39 -8.34
CA GLN A 336 8.54 -33.17 -7.38
C GLN A 336 7.75 -34.40 -6.87
N LYS A 337 8.38 -35.58 -6.92
CA LYS A 337 7.74 -36.85 -6.51
C LYS A 337 7.46 -36.94 -5.00
N ASP A 338 8.24 -36.23 -4.18
CA ASP A 338 8.14 -36.22 -2.71
C ASP A 338 7.69 -34.84 -2.18
N ALA A 339 6.95 -34.08 -2.99
CA ALA A 339 6.55 -32.70 -2.66
C ALA A 339 5.74 -32.59 -1.36
N GLU A 340 4.97 -33.62 -1.00
CA GLU A 340 4.20 -33.67 0.25
C GLU A 340 5.05 -33.77 1.52
N GLU A 341 6.34 -34.11 1.39
CA GLU A 341 7.29 -34.17 2.52
C GLU A 341 8.01 -32.83 2.77
N GLN A 342 7.87 -31.84 1.88
CA GLN A 342 8.47 -30.52 2.07
C GLN A 342 7.66 -29.66 3.05
N ASP A 343 8.37 -29.09 4.02
CA ASP A 343 7.85 -28.18 5.05
C ASP A 343 7.92 -26.73 4.55
N ILE A 344 6.85 -26.27 3.90
CA ILE A 344 6.73 -24.94 3.30
C ILE A 344 6.16 -23.97 4.34
N LYS A 345 6.92 -22.92 4.64
CA LYS A 345 6.62 -21.98 5.73
C LYS A 345 6.28 -20.58 5.25
N LEU A 346 5.38 -19.94 5.96
CA LEU A 346 5.24 -18.48 5.89
C LEU A 346 6.50 -17.82 6.50
N PRO A 347 6.83 -16.58 6.11
CA PRO A 347 7.96 -15.86 6.69
C PRO A 347 7.87 -15.82 8.23
N PRO A 348 8.87 -16.34 8.97
CA PRO A 348 8.81 -16.39 10.43
C PRO A 348 8.74 -15.02 11.09
N SER A 349 9.37 -14.01 10.48
CA SER A 349 9.33 -12.61 10.91
C SER A 349 7.91 -12.05 10.87
N LEU A 350 7.14 -12.38 9.82
CA LEU A 350 5.74 -12.00 9.67
C LEU A 350 4.87 -12.61 10.78
N LEU A 351 5.02 -13.92 11.01
CA LEU A 351 4.27 -14.63 12.05
C LEU A 351 4.61 -14.12 13.46
N LYS A 352 5.88 -13.73 13.70
CA LYS A 352 6.32 -13.17 14.97
C LYS A 352 5.61 -11.84 15.27
N VAL A 353 5.54 -10.93 14.30
CA VAL A 353 4.82 -9.65 14.46
C VAL A 353 3.33 -9.88 14.77
N LEU A 354 2.69 -10.83 14.08
CA LEU A 354 1.28 -11.15 14.31
C LEU A 354 1.00 -11.75 15.70
N ASP A 355 1.98 -12.41 16.30
CA ASP A 355 1.83 -12.98 17.64
C ASP A 355 2.15 -11.99 18.76
N GLU A 356 3.21 -11.20 18.60
CA GLU A 356 3.74 -10.28 19.62
C GLU A 356 3.00 -8.93 19.70
N THR A 357 2.29 -8.51 18.65
CA THR A 357 1.59 -7.22 18.63
C THR A 357 0.45 -7.20 19.65
N ASN A 358 0.53 -6.30 20.63
CA ASN A 358 -0.56 -6.07 21.58
C ASN A 358 -1.54 -5.02 21.06
N LEU A 359 -2.69 -5.49 20.55
CA LEU A 359 -3.70 -4.65 19.93
C LEU A 359 -4.45 -3.73 20.90
N ASP A 360 -4.52 -4.07 22.19
CA ASP A 360 -5.20 -3.26 23.21
C ASP A 360 -4.47 -1.93 23.49
N SER A 361 -3.16 -1.89 23.25
CA SER A 361 -2.31 -0.72 23.47
C SER A 361 -1.58 -0.26 22.21
N ALA A 362 -1.98 -0.75 21.03
CA ALA A 362 -1.32 -0.45 19.77
C ALA A 362 -1.53 1.01 19.37
N SER A 363 -0.46 1.68 18.93
CA SER A 363 -0.59 2.97 18.25
C SER A 363 -1.31 2.80 16.90
N GLU A 364 -1.77 3.90 16.29
CA GLU A 364 -2.34 3.86 14.94
C GLU A 364 -1.37 3.24 13.93
N THR A 365 -0.08 3.57 14.05
CA THR A 365 1.00 3.02 13.23
C THR A 365 1.17 1.50 13.42
N ASP A 366 1.14 1.02 14.66
CA ASP A 366 1.29 -0.42 14.97
C ASP A 366 0.08 -1.22 14.50
N SER A 367 -1.12 -0.66 14.69
CA SER A 367 -2.37 -1.18 14.16
C SER A 367 -2.33 -1.30 12.64
N ALA A 368 -1.85 -0.26 11.94
CA ALA A 368 -1.68 -0.32 10.49
C ALA A 368 -0.64 -1.38 10.07
N THR A 369 0.51 -1.47 10.76
CA THR A 369 1.51 -2.54 10.53
C THR A 369 0.88 -3.92 10.68
N TYR A 370 0.10 -4.14 11.74
CA TYR A 370 -0.56 -5.42 12.00
C TYR A 370 -1.50 -5.85 10.86
N LEU A 371 -2.30 -4.92 10.35
CA LEU A 371 -3.20 -5.16 9.21
C LEU A 371 -2.43 -5.40 7.92
N ILE A 372 -1.33 -4.67 7.68
CA ILE A 372 -0.42 -4.90 6.54
C ILE A 372 0.19 -6.30 6.61
N CYS A 373 0.64 -6.73 7.79
CA CYS A 373 1.19 -8.06 7.98
C CYS A 373 0.16 -9.15 7.64
N TRP A 374 -1.10 -8.97 8.05
CA TRP A 374 -2.18 -9.87 7.65
C TRP A 374 -2.43 -9.86 6.15
N TYR A 375 -2.42 -8.70 5.52
CA TYR A 375 -2.53 -8.61 4.07
C TYR A 375 -1.39 -9.37 3.37
N LEU A 376 -0.13 -9.21 3.80
CA LEU A 376 1.01 -9.97 3.28
C LEU A 376 0.85 -11.48 3.48
N VAL A 377 0.30 -11.92 4.62
CA VAL A 377 -0.09 -13.34 4.79
C VAL A 377 -1.07 -13.74 3.71
N PHE A 378 -2.13 -12.97 3.44
CA PHE A 378 -3.10 -13.30 2.41
C PHE A 378 -2.56 -13.23 0.98
N VAL A 379 -1.56 -12.38 0.69
CA VAL A 379 -0.81 -12.43 -0.57
C VAL A 379 -0.20 -13.82 -0.73
N HIS A 380 0.34 -14.41 0.34
CA HIS A 380 0.83 -15.79 0.29
C HIS A 380 -0.26 -16.86 0.06
N PHE A 381 -1.55 -16.55 0.13
CA PHE A 381 -2.61 -17.50 -0.17
C PHE A 381 -3.11 -17.41 -1.62
N LYS A 382 -2.66 -16.43 -2.39
CA LYS A 382 -3.05 -16.25 -3.80
C LYS A 382 -2.47 -17.38 -4.65
N ASP A 383 -3.30 -17.98 -5.50
CA ASP A 383 -2.93 -18.98 -6.53
C ASP A 383 -2.11 -20.21 -6.08
N ILE A 384 -2.10 -20.53 -4.78
CA ILE A 384 -1.43 -21.73 -4.25
C ILE A 384 -2.30 -22.98 -4.37
N ASN A 385 -1.64 -24.14 -4.46
CA ASN A 385 -2.31 -25.44 -4.41
C ASN A 385 -2.83 -25.79 -3.01
N TYR A 386 -3.69 -26.81 -2.95
CA TYR A 386 -4.33 -27.26 -1.73
C TYR A 386 -3.36 -27.72 -0.62
N SER A 387 -2.28 -28.40 -0.97
CA SER A 387 -1.31 -28.91 0.02
C SER A 387 -0.59 -27.76 0.73
N ILE A 388 -0.06 -26.80 -0.04
CA ILE A 388 0.60 -25.60 0.49
C ILE A 388 -0.37 -24.82 1.38
N ARG A 389 -1.61 -24.63 0.91
CA ARG A 389 -2.66 -23.93 1.66
C ARG A 389 -2.87 -24.56 3.04
N ASN A 390 -3.00 -25.89 3.11
CA ASN A 390 -3.14 -26.59 4.38
C ASN A 390 -1.95 -26.39 5.31
N GLN A 391 -0.72 -26.38 4.78
CA GLN A 391 0.47 -26.12 5.59
C GLN A 391 0.45 -24.71 6.20
N TYR A 392 0.03 -23.70 5.43
CA TYR A 392 -0.14 -22.33 5.92
C TYR A 392 -1.27 -22.20 6.94
N VAL A 393 -2.45 -22.78 6.67
CA VAL A 393 -3.57 -22.81 7.63
C VAL A 393 -3.15 -23.43 8.96
N ASN A 394 -2.38 -24.54 8.93
CA ASN A 394 -1.92 -25.19 10.14
C ASN A 394 -0.95 -24.32 10.95
N GLN A 395 -0.08 -23.53 10.29
CA GLN A 395 0.81 -22.57 10.96
C GLN A 395 0.05 -21.41 11.61
N ILE A 396 -0.97 -20.88 10.94
CA ILE A 396 -1.85 -19.83 11.50
C ILE A 396 -2.62 -20.38 12.70
N ARG A 397 -3.16 -21.60 12.57
CA ARG A 397 -3.92 -22.27 13.64
C ARG A 397 -3.06 -22.55 14.87
N SER A 398 -1.82 -23.03 14.68
CA SER A 398 -0.92 -23.32 15.80
C SER A 398 -0.58 -22.08 16.63
N ASN A 399 -0.52 -20.91 15.99
CA ASN A 399 -0.17 -19.65 16.65
C ASN A 399 -1.38 -18.90 17.22
N GLN A 400 -2.61 -19.36 16.96
CA GLN A 400 -3.86 -18.71 17.38
C GLN A 400 -3.93 -17.21 17.03
N THR A 401 -3.34 -16.79 15.91
CA THR A 401 -3.29 -15.38 15.51
C THR A 401 -4.61 -14.91 14.89
N LEU A 402 -5.34 -15.77 14.17
CA LEU A 402 -6.59 -15.38 13.51
C LEU A 402 -7.71 -14.97 14.48
N PRO A 403 -7.98 -15.69 15.59
CA PRO A 403 -8.95 -15.23 16.58
C PRO A 403 -8.61 -13.83 17.13
N LYS A 404 -7.33 -13.56 17.44
CA LYS A 404 -6.87 -12.23 17.87
C LYS A 404 -7.22 -11.14 16.84
N LEU A 405 -7.01 -11.42 15.55
CA LEU A 405 -7.40 -10.51 14.47
C LEU A 405 -8.92 -10.26 14.48
N LEU A 406 -9.73 -11.33 14.45
CA LEU A 406 -11.18 -11.21 14.30
C LEU A 406 -11.80 -10.48 15.51
N ASP A 407 -11.34 -10.77 16.72
CA ASP A 407 -11.75 -10.05 17.92
C ASP A 407 -11.41 -8.55 17.83
N TYR A 408 -10.21 -8.22 17.36
CA TYR A 408 -9.79 -6.83 17.15
C TYR A 408 -10.63 -6.11 16.09
N LEU A 409 -10.86 -6.76 14.93
CA LEU A 409 -11.66 -6.19 13.84
C LEU A 409 -13.05 -5.80 14.36
N PHE A 410 -13.74 -6.69 15.07
CA PHE A 410 -15.10 -6.42 15.55
C PHE A 410 -15.18 -5.66 16.89
N LEU A 411 -14.03 -5.37 17.52
CA LEU A 411 -13.94 -4.44 18.63
C LEU A 411 -13.80 -2.99 18.14
N VAL A 412 -13.00 -2.77 17.10
CA VAL A 412 -12.68 -1.44 16.56
C VAL A 412 -13.72 -0.97 15.55
N VAL A 413 -14.28 -1.90 14.79
CA VAL A 413 -15.27 -1.58 13.76
C VAL A 413 -16.63 -1.33 14.40
N GLU A 414 -17.07 -0.08 14.37
CA GLU A 414 -18.50 0.24 14.50
C GLU A 414 -19.20 -0.18 13.20
N ILE A 415 -19.74 -1.40 13.20
CA ILE A 415 -20.37 -2.07 12.05
C ILE A 415 -21.39 -1.18 11.30
N ASP A 416 -22.02 -0.25 12.02
CA ASP A 416 -23.03 0.67 11.50
C ASP A 416 -22.48 1.85 10.67
N HIS A 417 -21.19 2.19 10.82
CA HIS A 417 -20.58 3.38 10.22
C HIS A 417 -19.68 3.12 9.02
N ILE A 418 -19.41 1.85 8.71
CA ILE A 418 -18.51 1.49 7.60
C ILE A 418 -19.13 1.87 6.25
N LYS A 419 -18.42 2.72 5.50
CA LYS A 419 -18.71 2.94 4.08
C LYS A 419 -18.32 1.69 3.29
N ILE A 420 -19.32 1.04 2.70
CA ILE A 420 -19.12 -0.13 1.85
C ILE A 420 -18.48 0.34 0.55
N VAL A 421 -17.25 -0.08 0.30
CA VAL A 421 -16.56 0.13 -0.98
C VAL A 421 -16.86 -1.07 -1.88
N ASP A 422 -17.22 -0.84 -3.13
CA ASP A 422 -17.51 -1.91 -4.10
C ASP A 422 -16.26 -2.73 -4.50
N GLN A 423 -15.07 -2.39 -3.99
CA GLN A 423 -13.76 -2.91 -4.40
C GLN A 423 -12.95 -3.47 -3.22
N PHE A 424 -13.39 -4.59 -2.64
CA PHE A 424 -12.65 -5.29 -1.57
C PHE A 424 -11.35 -6.00 -2.01
N GLN A 425 -10.98 -5.86 -3.29
CA GLN A 425 -9.86 -6.60 -3.90
C GLN A 425 -8.55 -5.82 -3.90
N THR A 426 -8.61 -4.49 -3.79
CA THR A 426 -7.43 -3.61 -3.73
C THR A 426 -7.19 -3.18 -2.29
N PHE A 427 -6.02 -3.54 -1.75
CA PHE A 427 -5.64 -3.17 -0.41
C PHE A 427 -5.17 -1.71 -0.36
N ASP A 428 -6.10 -0.82 -0.03
CA ASP A 428 -5.83 0.60 0.17
C ASP A 428 -5.28 0.85 1.57
N LEU A 429 -4.18 1.59 1.66
CA LEU A 429 -3.48 1.95 2.90
C LEU A 429 -3.90 3.31 3.46
N ASP A 430 -4.65 4.11 2.68
CA ASP A 430 -5.02 5.47 3.07
C ASP A 430 -6.25 5.54 3.98
N ASP A 431 -7.09 4.49 3.96
CA ASP A 431 -8.29 4.42 4.79
C ASP A 431 -8.29 3.18 5.69
N ARG A 432 -8.24 3.42 7.01
CA ARG A 432 -8.21 2.38 8.03
C ARG A 432 -9.42 1.46 7.96
N ASP A 433 -10.61 2.03 7.74
CA ASP A 433 -11.85 1.25 7.69
C ASP A 433 -11.82 0.30 6.48
N THR A 434 -11.37 0.80 5.33
CA THR A 434 -11.12 -0.02 4.13
C THR A 434 -10.07 -1.11 4.37
N MET A 435 -8.97 -0.83 5.09
CA MET A 435 -7.99 -1.87 5.45
C MET A 435 -8.61 -2.99 6.30
N LEU A 436 -9.38 -2.62 7.35
CA LEU A 436 -10.06 -3.57 8.23
C LEU A 436 -11.03 -4.46 7.45
N LEU A 437 -11.82 -3.85 6.57
CA LEU A 437 -12.74 -4.54 5.67
C LEU A 437 -12.04 -5.51 4.73
N ASN A 438 -10.96 -5.07 4.07
CA ASN A 438 -10.20 -5.90 3.14
C ASN A 438 -9.60 -7.10 3.85
N VAL A 439 -8.99 -6.89 5.03
CA VAL A 439 -8.44 -7.97 5.86
C VAL A 439 -9.53 -8.96 6.26
N PHE A 440 -10.72 -8.49 6.66
CA PHE A 440 -11.85 -9.37 6.96
C PHE A 440 -12.31 -10.16 5.72
N TYR A 441 -12.46 -9.49 4.58
CA TYR A 441 -12.80 -10.14 3.30
C TYR A 441 -11.80 -11.24 2.95
N PHE A 442 -10.51 -10.97 3.03
CA PHE A 442 -9.45 -11.95 2.75
C PHE A 442 -9.46 -13.09 3.77
N ALA A 443 -9.71 -12.83 5.05
CA ALA A 443 -9.88 -13.87 6.06
C ALA A 443 -11.06 -14.79 5.71
N CYS A 444 -12.21 -14.24 5.31
CA CYS A 444 -13.34 -15.03 4.86
C CYS A 444 -13.05 -15.83 3.58
N ASN A 445 -12.31 -15.25 2.63
CA ASN A 445 -11.98 -15.89 1.36
C ASN A 445 -10.98 -17.04 1.52
N PHE A 446 -9.88 -16.81 2.25
CA PHE A 446 -8.76 -17.74 2.34
C PHE A 446 -8.78 -18.65 3.57
N LEU A 447 -9.43 -18.21 4.65
CA LEU A 447 -9.49 -18.90 5.95
C LEU A 447 -10.93 -19.13 6.43
N GLY A 448 -11.89 -19.27 5.49
CA GLY A 448 -13.32 -19.34 5.81
C GLY A 448 -13.70 -20.39 6.87
N SER A 449 -13.06 -21.55 6.87
CA SER A 449 -13.28 -22.59 7.90
C SER A 449 -12.86 -22.15 9.30
N GLU A 450 -11.75 -21.42 9.42
CA GLU A 450 -11.26 -20.91 10.70
C GLU A 450 -12.10 -19.73 11.20
N VAL A 451 -12.54 -18.85 10.28
CA VAL A 451 -13.50 -17.78 10.59
C VAL A 451 -14.81 -18.36 11.11
N GLN A 452 -15.30 -19.42 10.48
CA GLN A 452 -16.49 -20.13 10.93
C GLN A 452 -16.33 -20.73 12.32
N LEU A 453 -15.18 -21.35 12.62
CA LEU A 453 -14.90 -21.91 13.94
C LEU A 453 -14.95 -20.82 15.01
N TRP A 454 -14.24 -19.69 14.78
CA TRP A 454 -14.28 -18.53 15.67
C TRP A 454 -15.71 -18.00 15.89
N PHE A 455 -16.47 -17.81 14.80
CA PHE A 455 -17.85 -17.31 14.87
C PHE A 455 -18.78 -18.24 15.68
N ASN A 456 -18.56 -19.56 15.59
CA ASN A 456 -19.32 -20.54 16.35
C ASN A 456 -18.99 -20.52 17.85
N GLU A 457 -17.78 -20.13 18.21
CA GLU A 457 -17.31 -20.01 19.60
C GLU A 457 -17.75 -18.69 20.28
N LEU A 458 -18.22 -17.71 19.52
CA LEU A 458 -18.75 -16.45 20.04
C LEU A 458 -19.94 -16.68 20.99
N ARG A 459 -19.82 -16.15 22.22
CA ARG A 459 -20.85 -16.24 23.26
C ARG A 459 -21.84 -15.07 23.23
N ASN A 460 -21.41 -13.90 22.77
CA ASN A 460 -22.27 -12.72 22.70
C ASN A 460 -23.24 -12.86 21.52
N VAL A 461 -24.51 -13.14 21.83
CA VAL A 461 -25.57 -13.36 20.85
C VAL A 461 -25.82 -12.12 19.98
N GLN A 462 -25.78 -10.92 20.57
CA GLN A 462 -26.01 -9.68 19.83
C GLN A 462 -24.91 -9.43 18.82
N MET A 463 -23.65 -9.46 19.27
CA MET A 463 -22.47 -9.33 18.41
C MET A 463 -22.49 -10.38 17.28
N LYS A 464 -22.85 -11.62 17.60
CA LYS A 464 -22.98 -12.70 16.61
C LYS A 464 -24.03 -12.39 15.54
N GLN A 465 -25.18 -11.83 15.91
CA GLN A 465 -26.21 -11.41 14.95
C GLN A 465 -25.76 -10.23 14.09
N ASP A 466 -25.02 -9.29 14.66
CA ASP A 466 -24.55 -8.10 13.95
C ASP A 466 -23.47 -8.48 12.92
N ILE A 467 -22.52 -9.35 13.31
CA ILE A 467 -21.53 -9.94 12.41
C ILE A 467 -22.21 -10.72 11.28
N ASP A 468 -23.23 -11.52 11.58
CA ASP A 468 -23.96 -12.32 10.59
C ASP A 468 -24.62 -11.43 9.53
N LYS A 469 -25.38 -10.41 9.97
CA LYS A 469 -26.03 -9.44 9.07
C LYS A 469 -25.01 -8.68 8.23
N PHE A 470 -23.94 -8.23 8.86
CA PHE A 470 -22.87 -7.48 8.20
C PHE A 470 -22.19 -8.33 7.12
N THR A 471 -21.79 -9.55 7.47
CA THR A 471 -21.09 -10.47 6.57
C THR A 471 -21.98 -10.85 5.40
N ALA A 472 -23.25 -11.23 5.67
CA ALA A 472 -24.22 -11.59 4.64
C ALA A 472 -24.46 -10.44 3.63
N LYS A 473 -24.54 -9.20 4.13
CA LYS A 473 -24.81 -8.01 3.31
C LYS A 473 -23.61 -7.59 2.47
N ASN A 474 -22.42 -7.56 3.07
CA ASN A 474 -21.26 -6.86 2.50
C ASN A 474 -20.19 -7.80 1.92
N ILE A 475 -20.02 -8.98 2.51
CA ILE A 475 -18.90 -9.89 2.19
C ILE A 475 -19.40 -11.13 1.43
N SER A 476 -20.40 -11.83 1.97
CA SER A 476 -20.90 -13.09 1.42
C SER A 476 -21.40 -12.94 -0.01
N LYS A 477 -22.09 -11.84 -0.34
CA LYS A 477 -22.57 -11.58 -1.71
C LYS A 477 -21.43 -11.60 -2.74
N LEU A 478 -20.30 -10.97 -2.42
CA LEU A 478 -19.13 -10.92 -3.31
C LEU A 478 -18.42 -12.28 -3.39
N LEU A 479 -18.20 -12.94 -2.25
CA LEU A 479 -17.59 -14.27 -2.20
C LEU A 479 -18.40 -15.29 -3.00
N VAL A 480 -19.72 -15.35 -2.77
CA VAL A 480 -20.61 -16.30 -3.45
C VAL A 480 -20.69 -16.01 -4.94
N SER A 481 -20.74 -14.75 -5.36
CA SER A 481 -20.70 -14.40 -6.80
C SER A 481 -19.40 -14.90 -7.44
N THR A 482 -18.26 -14.63 -6.79
CA THR A 482 -16.93 -15.05 -7.26
C THR A 482 -16.83 -16.58 -7.35
N MET A 483 -17.29 -17.30 -6.32
CA MET A 483 -17.31 -18.77 -6.33
C MET A 483 -18.17 -19.32 -7.48
N LEU A 484 -19.38 -18.80 -7.69
CA LEU A 484 -20.26 -19.26 -8.77
C LEU A 484 -19.72 -18.91 -10.16
N GLU A 485 -19.03 -17.78 -10.30
CA GLU A 485 -18.31 -17.41 -11.53
C GLU A 485 -17.15 -18.35 -11.81
N GLN A 486 -16.34 -18.71 -10.80
CA GLN A 486 -15.28 -19.71 -10.95
C GLN A 486 -15.84 -21.06 -11.43
N VAL A 487 -17.01 -21.47 -10.91
CA VAL A 487 -17.68 -22.70 -11.38
C VAL A 487 -18.16 -22.55 -12.83
N GLU A 488 -18.73 -21.41 -13.20
CA GLU A 488 -19.18 -21.15 -14.57
C GLU A 488 -18.04 -21.21 -15.59
N HIS A 489 -16.85 -20.70 -15.24
CA HIS A 489 -15.65 -20.79 -16.08
C HIS A 489 -15.03 -22.19 -16.08
N GLY A 490 -15.07 -22.89 -14.93
CA GLY A 490 -14.48 -24.23 -14.75
C GLY A 490 -15.34 -25.39 -15.25
N LYS A 491 -16.66 -25.18 -15.46
CA LYS A 491 -17.61 -26.27 -15.75
C LYS A 491 -17.27 -27.09 -16.99
N SER A 492 -16.64 -26.47 -18.00
CA SER A 492 -16.27 -27.14 -19.26
C SER A 492 -15.31 -28.30 -19.07
N LYS A 493 -14.48 -28.28 -18.01
CA LYS A 493 -13.56 -29.37 -17.66
C LYS A 493 -14.28 -30.60 -17.11
N LEU A 494 -15.47 -30.42 -16.56
CA LEU A 494 -16.23 -31.47 -15.87
C LEU A 494 -17.31 -32.09 -16.72
N VAL A 495 -17.98 -31.27 -17.56
CA VAL A 495 -19.09 -31.70 -18.41
C VAL A 495 -18.62 -32.76 -19.41
N THR A 496 -19.37 -33.85 -19.47
CA THR A 496 -19.20 -34.96 -20.41
C THR A 496 -20.57 -35.38 -20.94
N ASP A 497 -20.62 -36.33 -21.87
CA ASP A 497 -21.90 -36.87 -22.39
C ASP A 497 -22.79 -37.46 -21.27
N VAL A 498 -22.17 -37.91 -20.17
CA VAL A 498 -22.84 -38.52 -19.02
C VAL A 498 -22.95 -37.59 -17.81
N MET A 499 -22.41 -36.36 -17.86
CA MET A 499 -22.40 -35.43 -16.73
C MET A 499 -22.71 -34.00 -17.17
N SER A 500 -23.74 -33.40 -16.56
CA SER A 500 -24.08 -31.99 -16.75
C SER A 500 -24.05 -31.20 -15.44
N LEU A 501 -23.68 -29.93 -15.54
CA LEU A 501 -23.60 -28.99 -14.42
C LEU A 501 -24.53 -27.80 -14.69
N LYS A 502 -25.41 -27.48 -13.74
CA LYS A 502 -26.34 -26.34 -13.80
C LYS A 502 -26.11 -25.42 -12.60
N ILE A 503 -25.88 -24.14 -12.86
CA ILE A 503 -25.63 -23.13 -11.83
C ILE A 503 -26.86 -22.24 -11.70
N ASN A 504 -27.33 -22.02 -10.48
CA ASN A 504 -28.39 -21.07 -10.18
C ASN A 504 -27.86 -19.98 -9.24
N LYS A 505 -27.60 -18.80 -9.81
CA LYS A 505 -27.07 -17.63 -9.09
C LYS A 505 -28.10 -16.92 -8.20
N VAL A 506 -29.41 -17.21 -8.35
CA VAL A 506 -30.46 -16.55 -7.55
C VAL A 506 -30.60 -17.20 -6.18
N ILE A 507 -30.49 -18.52 -6.12
CA ILE A 507 -30.60 -19.30 -4.89
C ILE A 507 -29.26 -19.89 -4.43
N ASN A 508 -28.16 -19.49 -5.07
CA ASN A 508 -26.80 -19.92 -4.77
C ASN A 508 -26.60 -21.45 -4.78
N GLU A 509 -27.06 -22.10 -5.84
CA GLU A 509 -27.00 -23.56 -5.98
C GLU A 509 -26.19 -24.00 -7.20
N VAL A 510 -25.40 -25.07 -7.03
CA VAL A 510 -24.75 -25.80 -8.12
C VAL A 510 -25.31 -27.22 -8.16
N ARG A 511 -25.98 -27.56 -9.26
CA ARG A 511 -26.62 -28.86 -9.48
C ARG A 511 -25.81 -29.68 -10.48
N CYS A 512 -25.33 -30.82 -10.02
CA CYS A 512 -24.64 -31.81 -10.82
C CYS A 512 -25.58 -32.98 -11.13
N VAL A 513 -25.70 -33.33 -12.42
CA VAL A 513 -26.55 -34.44 -12.88
C VAL A 513 -25.69 -35.41 -13.67
N PHE A 514 -25.68 -36.67 -13.24
CA PHE A 514 -25.03 -37.79 -13.91
C PHE A 514 -26.07 -38.72 -14.52
N GLU A 515 -25.85 -39.19 -15.73
CA GLU A 515 -26.69 -40.15 -16.43
C GLU A 515 -25.99 -41.52 -16.49
N ILE A 516 -26.66 -42.54 -15.97
CA ILE A 516 -26.14 -43.90 -15.82
C ILE A 516 -27.26 -44.87 -16.18
N ASP A 517 -27.10 -45.63 -17.26
CA ASP A 517 -28.07 -46.63 -17.74
C ASP A 517 -29.51 -46.07 -17.81
N GLU A 518 -29.70 -44.91 -18.44
CA GLU A 518 -30.99 -44.18 -18.58
C GLU A 518 -31.60 -43.67 -17.25
N GLN A 519 -30.87 -43.78 -16.15
CA GLN A 519 -31.24 -43.19 -14.86
C GLN A 519 -30.35 -42.01 -14.52
N THR A 520 -30.91 -41.01 -13.84
CA THR A 520 -30.14 -39.82 -13.43
C THR A 520 -29.79 -39.84 -11.95
N MET A 521 -28.52 -39.72 -11.60
CA MET A 521 -28.01 -39.43 -10.26
C MET A 521 -27.80 -37.91 -10.10
N VAL A 522 -28.16 -37.34 -8.96
CA VAL A 522 -28.13 -35.88 -8.76
C VAL A 522 -27.50 -35.51 -7.43
N MET A 523 -26.51 -34.62 -7.48
CA MET A 523 -25.90 -33.94 -6.33
C MET A 523 -26.16 -32.43 -6.45
N VAL A 524 -26.51 -31.77 -5.35
CA VAL A 524 -26.77 -30.32 -5.28
C VAL A 524 -25.91 -29.73 -4.17
N ILE A 525 -25.14 -28.70 -4.50
CA ILE A 525 -24.33 -27.93 -3.56
C ILE A 525 -25.06 -26.61 -3.33
N LYS A 526 -25.48 -26.35 -2.08
CA LYS A 526 -26.17 -25.13 -1.66
C LYS A 526 -25.24 -24.25 -0.84
N ILE A 527 -25.05 -23.02 -1.28
CA ILE A 527 -24.19 -22.04 -0.59
C ILE A 527 -25.08 -21.10 0.23
N PRO A 528 -24.90 -21.01 1.55
CA PRO A 528 -25.74 -20.17 2.39
C PRO A 528 -25.48 -18.68 2.13
N THR A 529 -26.47 -17.83 2.43
CA THR A 529 -26.39 -16.38 2.18
C THR A 529 -25.38 -15.64 3.07
N ASN A 530 -24.99 -16.24 4.19
CA ASN A 530 -24.00 -15.75 5.15
C ASN A 530 -22.66 -16.54 5.09
N PHE A 531 -22.38 -17.22 3.96
CA PHE A 531 -21.09 -17.88 3.75
C PHE A 531 -19.91 -16.89 3.95
N PRO A 532 -18.81 -17.24 4.67
CA PRO A 532 -18.45 -18.57 5.17
C PRO A 532 -18.90 -18.87 6.62
N LEU A 533 -19.67 -18.00 7.28
CA LEU A 533 -20.09 -18.21 8.68
C LEU A 533 -20.94 -19.47 8.84
N GLU A 534 -21.78 -19.76 7.84
CA GLU A 534 -22.46 -21.04 7.68
C GLU A 534 -21.79 -21.89 6.60
N SER A 535 -21.72 -23.21 6.83
CA SER A 535 -21.07 -24.12 5.91
C SER A 535 -21.95 -24.41 4.70
N VAL A 536 -21.33 -24.62 3.55
CA VAL A 536 -21.98 -25.16 2.36
C VAL A 536 -22.62 -26.53 2.68
N VAL A 537 -23.81 -26.78 2.14
CA VAL A 537 -24.54 -28.03 2.31
C VAL A 537 -24.56 -28.79 0.98
N VAL A 538 -24.23 -30.08 1.02
CA VAL A 538 -24.28 -30.96 -0.15
C VAL A 538 -25.42 -31.97 0.01
N GLU A 539 -26.42 -31.86 -0.85
CA GLU A 539 -27.61 -32.71 -0.86
C GLU A 539 -27.60 -33.65 -2.06
N GLY A 540 -28.20 -34.83 -1.88
CA GLY A 540 -28.31 -35.84 -2.92
C GLY A 540 -29.75 -36.20 -3.24
N PRO A 541 -30.51 -35.34 -3.94
CA PRO A 541 -31.96 -35.52 -4.13
C PRO A 541 -32.34 -36.77 -4.94
N LYS A 542 -31.41 -37.32 -5.75
CA LYS A 542 -31.66 -38.55 -6.50
C LYS A 542 -30.42 -39.44 -6.50
N ARG A 543 -30.53 -40.61 -5.87
CA ARG A 543 -29.48 -41.64 -5.78
C ARG A 543 -29.81 -42.80 -6.71
N VAL A 544 -28.80 -43.35 -7.38
CA VAL A 544 -28.91 -44.50 -8.28
C VAL A 544 -27.80 -45.50 -7.96
N GLY A 545 -28.10 -46.80 -7.88
CA GLY A 545 -27.08 -47.87 -7.82
C GLY A 545 -26.18 -47.93 -6.57
N LEU A 546 -26.43 -47.13 -5.53
CA LEU A 546 -25.56 -47.00 -4.34
C LEU A 546 -26.31 -47.29 -3.03
N LYS A 547 -25.58 -47.79 -2.02
CA LYS A 547 -26.12 -47.94 -0.66
C LYS A 547 -26.25 -46.57 0.03
N GLU A 548 -27.12 -46.46 1.04
CA GLU A 548 -27.38 -45.17 1.73
C GLU A 548 -26.14 -44.61 2.42
N ASN A 549 -25.38 -45.45 3.12
CA ASN A 549 -24.19 -45.02 3.83
C ASN A 549 -23.08 -44.56 2.88
N GLN A 550 -22.94 -45.26 1.74
CA GLN A 550 -21.98 -44.93 0.68
C GLN A 550 -22.36 -43.61 0.01
N TRP A 551 -23.64 -43.43 -0.32
CA TRP A 551 -24.16 -42.18 -0.87
C TRP A 551 -23.90 -40.99 0.05
N ARG A 552 -24.27 -41.12 1.34
CA ARG A 552 -24.01 -40.08 2.34
C ARG A 552 -22.52 -39.80 2.50
N ALA A 553 -21.68 -40.84 2.47
CA ALA A 553 -20.23 -40.66 2.57
C ALA A 553 -19.67 -39.84 1.41
N TRP A 554 -20.14 -40.07 0.18
CA TRP A 554 -19.69 -39.30 -0.99
C TRP A 554 -20.13 -37.84 -0.91
N LEU A 555 -21.39 -37.58 -0.54
CA LEU A 555 -21.88 -36.20 -0.34
C LEU A 555 -21.08 -35.48 0.75
N LEU A 556 -20.82 -36.15 1.89
CA LEU A 556 -20.00 -35.60 2.97
C LEU A 556 -18.55 -35.39 2.55
N SER A 557 -17.99 -36.28 1.72
CA SER A 557 -16.63 -36.13 1.19
C SER A 557 -16.53 -34.85 0.36
N SER A 558 -17.47 -34.64 -0.58
CA SER A 558 -17.55 -33.41 -1.39
C SER A 558 -17.82 -32.16 -0.54
N GLN A 559 -18.68 -32.25 0.47
CA GLN A 559 -18.94 -31.12 1.38
C GLN A 559 -17.67 -30.70 2.13
N ARG A 560 -16.90 -31.66 2.63
CA ARG A 560 -15.67 -31.39 3.38
C ARG A 560 -14.60 -30.71 2.53
N VAL A 561 -14.54 -31.01 1.23
CA VAL A 561 -13.62 -30.33 0.29
C VAL A 561 -13.83 -28.81 0.33
N ILE A 562 -15.08 -28.36 0.46
CA ILE A 562 -15.40 -26.94 0.52
C ILE A 562 -15.24 -26.43 1.96
N SER A 563 -15.88 -27.09 2.92
CA SER A 563 -16.07 -26.54 4.27
C SER A 563 -14.90 -26.72 5.24
N LEU A 564 -14.04 -27.73 5.06
CA LEU A 564 -12.92 -28.00 5.97
C LEU A 564 -11.56 -27.64 5.38
N THR A 565 -11.47 -27.67 4.06
CA THR A 565 -10.20 -27.59 3.33
C THR A 565 -10.10 -26.34 2.47
N ASN A 566 -11.13 -25.48 2.52
CA ASN A 566 -11.27 -24.27 1.73
C ASN A 566 -10.95 -24.51 0.24
N GLY A 567 -11.42 -25.65 -0.28
CA GLY A 567 -11.30 -26.07 -1.68
C GLY A 567 -12.42 -25.50 -2.53
N SER A 568 -12.22 -25.52 -3.84
CA SER A 568 -13.20 -25.02 -4.80
C SER A 568 -14.39 -25.96 -4.96
N ILE A 569 -15.53 -25.42 -5.42
CA ILE A 569 -16.70 -26.23 -5.80
C ILE A 569 -16.35 -27.20 -6.94
N ILE A 570 -15.48 -26.79 -7.87
CA ILE A 570 -15.02 -27.65 -8.97
C ILE A 570 -14.30 -28.89 -8.42
N GLU A 571 -13.37 -28.73 -7.48
CA GLU A 571 -12.67 -29.85 -6.82
C GLU A 571 -13.66 -30.79 -6.08
N ALA A 572 -14.64 -30.22 -5.39
CA ALA A 572 -15.68 -31.01 -4.70
C ALA A 572 -16.51 -31.86 -5.69
N VAL A 573 -16.82 -31.30 -6.86
CA VAL A 573 -17.52 -32.01 -7.94
C VAL A 573 -16.60 -33.03 -8.62
N GLU A 574 -15.30 -32.75 -8.78
CA GLU A 574 -14.32 -33.73 -9.29
C GLU A 574 -14.19 -34.95 -8.38
N VAL A 575 -14.12 -34.74 -7.06
CA VAL A 575 -14.09 -35.84 -6.09
C VAL A 575 -15.35 -36.69 -6.22
N PHE A 576 -16.52 -36.06 -6.38
CA PHE A 576 -17.76 -36.78 -6.60
C PHE A 576 -17.74 -37.56 -7.92
N LYS A 577 -17.36 -36.91 -9.03
CA LYS A 577 -17.24 -37.52 -10.36
C LYS A 577 -16.33 -38.74 -10.36
N LYS A 578 -15.12 -38.60 -9.80
CA LYS A 578 -14.15 -39.69 -9.71
C LYS A 578 -14.69 -40.87 -8.90
N ASN A 579 -15.41 -40.62 -7.81
CA ASN A 579 -16.06 -41.69 -7.04
C ASN A 579 -17.13 -42.42 -7.87
N VAL A 580 -17.96 -41.69 -8.62
CA VAL A 580 -18.93 -42.28 -9.56
C VAL A 580 -18.21 -43.15 -10.59
N ASP A 581 -17.28 -42.58 -11.35
CA ASP A 581 -16.57 -43.26 -12.44
C ASP A 581 -15.86 -44.54 -11.96
N LEU A 582 -15.16 -44.47 -10.83
CA LEU A 582 -14.44 -45.61 -10.27
C LEU A 582 -15.38 -46.72 -9.77
N HIS A 583 -16.53 -46.34 -9.20
CA HIS A 583 -17.53 -47.30 -8.73
C HIS A 583 -18.10 -48.11 -9.89
N PHE A 584 -18.49 -47.45 -10.98
CA PHE A 584 -19.00 -48.13 -12.18
C PHE A 584 -17.90 -48.83 -12.99
N SER A 585 -16.62 -48.51 -12.74
CA SER A 585 -15.46 -49.26 -13.23
C SER A 585 -15.10 -50.48 -12.37
N GLY A 586 -15.83 -50.75 -11.28
CA GLY A 586 -15.64 -51.93 -10.43
C GLY A 586 -14.56 -51.80 -9.36
N PHE A 587 -14.10 -50.58 -9.02
CA PHE A 587 -13.15 -50.38 -7.92
C PHE A 587 -13.83 -50.58 -6.56
N GLU A 588 -13.13 -51.26 -5.66
CA GLU A 588 -13.58 -51.48 -4.29
C GLU A 588 -13.36 -50.23 -3.42
N GLU A 589 -14.37 -49.92 -2.60
CA GLU A 589 -14.37 -48.78 -1.68
C GLU A 589 -13.59 -49.04 -0.39
N CYS A 590 -13.23 -47.96 0.31
CA CYS A 590 -12.70 -48.08 1.66
C CYS A 590 -13.81 -48.46 2.65
N ALA A 591 -13.58 -49.52 3.42
CA ALA A 591 -14.55 -50.02 4.40
C ALA A 591 -14.70 -49.15 5.68
N ILE A 592 -13.93 -48.08 5.84
CA ILE A 592 -14.08 -47.11 6.95
C ILE A 592 -14.89 -45.89 6.49
N CYS A 593 -14.49 -45.26 5.38
CA CYS A 593 -15.10 -44.02 4.91
C CYS A 593 -16.13 -44.22 3.80
N TYR A 594 -16.35 -45.46 3.33
CA TYR A 594 -17.27 -45.82 2.24
C TYR A 594 -17.07 -45.01 0.94
N SER A 595 -15.87 -44.50 0.73
CA SER A 595 -15.48 -43.74 -0.46
C SER A 595 -14.35 -44.47 -1.18
N ILE A 596 -14.30 -44.38 -2.51
CA ILE A 596 -13.20 -44.94 -3.30
C ILE A 596 -12.03 -43.93 -3.28
N LEU A 597 -12.32 -42.65 -3.48
CA LEU A 597 -11.35 -41.57 -3.41
C LEU A 597 -11.43 -40.89 -2.03
N HIS A 598 -10.28 -40.78 -1.34
CA HIS A 598 -10.17 -39.98 -0.10
C HIS A 598 -9.97 -38.49 -0.43
N GLN A 599 -9.98 -37.62 0.60
CA GLN A 599 -9.84 -36.16 0.47
C GLN A 599 -8.49 -35.73 -0.12
N ASP A 600 -7.45 -36.56 0.06
CA ASP A 600 -6.11 -36.42 -0.51
C ASP A 600 -6.00 -37.09 -1.90
N HIS A 601 -7.14 -37.40 -2.53
CA HIS A 601 -7.22 -38.12 -3.80
C HIS A 601 -6.60 -39.53 -3.82
N SER A 602 -6.28 -40.11 -2.65
CA SER A 602 -5.73 -41.47 -2.59
C SER A 602 -6.79 -42.57 -2.77
N LEU A 603 -6.36 -43.71 -3.33
CA LEU A 603 -7.16 -44.94 -3.44
C LEU A 603 -6.99 -45.84 -2.20
N PRO A 604 -7.93 -46.76 -1.92
CA PRO A 604 -7.84 -47.68 -0.79
C PRO A 604 -6.75 -48.72 -1.07
N SER A 605 -5.54 -48.48 -0.56
CA SER A 605 -4.36 -49.29 -0.86
C SER A 605 -4.05 -50.36 0.20
N LYS A 606 -4.62 -50.25 1.41
CA LYS A 606 -4.36 -51.18 2.52
C LYS A 606 -5.44 -52.25 2.58
N ASN A 607 -5.09 -53.52 2.39
CA ASN A 607 -6.03 -54.64 2.46
C ASN A 607 -5.85 -55.46 3.75
N CYS A 608 -6.95 -55.88 4.37
CA CYS A 608 -6.88 -56.82 5.49
C CYS A 608 -6.59 -58.23 4.98
N SER A 609 -5.55 -58.89 5.49
CA SER A 609 -5.22 -60.27 5.09
C SER A 609 -6.25 -61.32 5.52
N THR A 610 -7.16 -60.99 6.44
CA THR A 610 -8.18 -61.92 6.97
C THR A 610 -9.51 -61.78 6.23
N CYS A 611 -10.03 -60.55 6.09
CA CYS A 611 -11.35 -60.30 5.49
C CYS A 611 -11.28 -59.64 4.11
N ASN A 612 -10.09 -59.38 3.57
CA ASN A 612 -9.81 -58.78 2.25
C ASN A 612 -10.40 -57.38 1.99
N ASN A 613 -11.11 -56.78 2.94
CA ASN A 613 -11.59 -55.41 2.84
C ASN A 613 -10.43 -54.42 2.70
N LYS A 614 -10.64 -53.37 1.89
CA LYS A 614 -9.65 -52.32 1.61
C LYS A 614 -9.90 -51.05 2.43
N PHE A 615 -8.82 -50.32 2.66
CA PHE A 615 -8.79 -49.10 3.47
C PHE A 615 -7.84 -48.06 2.89
N HIS A 616 -8.20 -46.78 2.96
CA HIS A 616 -7.23 -45.70 2.80
C HIS A 616 -6.24 -45.72 3.97
N ALA A 617 -4.98 -45.41 3.70
CA ALA A 617 -3.94 -45.37 4.72
C ALA A 617 -4.29 -44.38 5.85
N ALA A 618 -4.75 -43.17 5.50
CA ALA A 618 -5.16 -42.14 6.45
C ALA A 618 -6.34 -42.58 7.34
N CYS A 619 -7.36 -43.21 6.74
CA CYS A 619 -8.53 -43.72 7.45
C CYS A 619 -8.14 -44.81 8.46
N LEU A 620 -7.30 -45.76 8.02
CA LEU A 620 -6.83 -46.86 8.86
C LEU A 620 -5.92 -46.36 10.00
N TYR A 621 -5.03 -45.40 9.71
CA TYR A 621 -4.18 -44.77 10.71
C TYR A 621 -5.00 -44.04 11.79
N LYS A 622 -5.97 -43.22 11.36
CA LYS A 622 -6.86 -42.51 12.29
C LYS A 622 -7.66 -43.48 13.14
N TRP A 623 -8.12 -44.59 12.56
CA TRP A 623 -8.79 -45.67 13.29
C TRP A 623 -7.88 -46.25 14.38
N PHE A 624 -6.67 -46.69 14.05
CA PHE A 624 -5.73 -47.26 15.03
C PHE A 624 -5.40 -46.29 16.17
N LYS A 625 -5.22 -45.01 15.84
CA LYS A 625 -4.99 -43.97 16.85
C LYS A 625 -6.18 -43.82 17.80
N SER A 626 -7.40 -43.88 17.27
CA SER A 626 -8.63 -43.77 18.07
C SER A 626 -9.00 -45.02 18.86
N SER A 627 -8.71 -46.22 18.33
CA SER A 627 -9.07 -47.51 18.94
C SER A 627 -8.02 -48.03 19.92
N GLY A 628 -6.81 -47.45 19.92
CA GLY A 628 -5.69 -47.90 20.74
C GLY A 628 -5.13 -49.27 20.34
N SER A 629 -5.54 -49.85 19.21
CA SER A 629 -5.07 -51.15 18.74
C SER A 629 -4.98 -51.21 17.21
N SER A 630 -3.95 -51.89 16.70
CA SER A 630 -3.74 -52.11 15.26
C SER A 630 -4.56 -53.30 14.75
N THR A 631 -5.87 -53.29 14.99
CA THR A 631 -6.80 -54.36 14.58
C THR A 631 -7.76 -53.90 13.48
N CYS A 632 -8.10 -54.79 12.56
CA CYS A 632 -9.01 -54.51 11.46
C CYS A 632 -10.38 -54.02 12.00
N PRO A 633 -10.93 -52.88 11.51
CA PRO A 633 -12.21 -52.35 11.96
C PRO A 633 -13.39 -53.33 11.84
N LEU A 634 -13.32 -54.25 10.87
CA LEU A 634 -14.42 -55.17 10.55
C LEU A 634 -14.28 -56.53 11.24
N CYS A 635 -13.14 -57.21 11.07
CA CYS A 635 -12.95 -58.56 11.59
C CYS A 635 -12.15 -58.63 12.89
N ARG A 636 -11.64 -57.48 13.38
CA ARG A 636 -10.83 -57.35 14.61
C ARG A 636 -9.54 -58.18 14.65
N SER A 637 -9.13 -58.80 13.53
CA SER A 637 -7.83 -59.47 13.45
C SER A 637 -6.69 -58.44 13.47
N THR A 638 -5.53 -58.84 14.01
CA THR A 638 -4.32 -58.01 13.99
C THR A 638 -3.96 -57.65 12.55
N PHE A 639 -3.81 -56.36 12.28
CA PHE A 639 -3.57 -55.87 10.94
C PHE A 639 -2.07 -55.96 10.61
N ASN A 640 -1.71 -56.86 9.70
CA ASN A 640 -0.34 -56.98 9.21
C ASN A 640 -0.16 -56.15 7.95
N PHE A 641 0.71 -55.13 8.01
CA PHE A 641 1.17 -54.44 6.80
C PHE A 641 2.02 -55.42 5.99
N ARG A 642 1.47 -55.97 4.90
CA ARG A 642 2.32 -56.62 3.89
C ARG A 642 3.26 -55.55 3.33
N LYS A 643 4.57 -55.83 3.34
CA LYS A 643 5.59 -55.00 2.72
C LYS A 643 5.33 -54.85 1.23
#